data_AF-A0A381KPX8-F1
#
_entry.id   AF-A0A381KPX8-F1
#
_cell.length_a   1.000
_cell.length_b   1.000
_cell.length_c   1.000
_cell.angle_alpha   90.00
_cell.angle_beta   90.00
_cell.angle_gamma   90.00
#
_symmetry.space_group_name_H-M   'P 1'
#
loop_
_entity.id
_entity.type
_entity.pdbx_description
1 polymer ?
#
loop_
_entity_poly.entity_id
_entity_poly.type
_entity_poly.pdbx_seq_one_letter_code
_entity_poly.pdbx_strand_id
1 'polypeptide(L)'
;MFSLWMQQLSSAQHKQALGYYWFTPPDVDGKDASTLLPLFAALKNGLDLARVSMGSTPMAIHPALLEFPEAFTRLQNPLRTFLASLCEPNAYFTPASLGGVWFSACEKQETNKSRRTSYFVHDLLTRHLPAFSTSREIVWQRNKKVRAALGYLLLLGCVAALGYSAVNSMALMQHDAIRLPPVQLAELLVENESRCHSPITYLPFSLILDRQHRQVEQQLAKELPLRPLSTGLVLTAYQQQFNVAPAQVQRRMVLDLAQTILSHQSMRDGATLEELGQQPTTPDILRLTGTAPTATPLVQLALDRHMMQQPAGADQLVALRRLLATLIRSNPDLTWLVAPVDSLPPFRISDDWPQAAVTTSLSGIWTHQGEIQLNKWVILFNQALASPQPEPTLQHFMQTLPAQRQDAWRQFLLSVSPSLQAVEPHTLPQNQLIALSLGQSPSMKFAQYILSELDNIQVDDGQPWLNELRHINKLRLLAAENPTLQKVNFVDAKLRTMFGKWLTGANTQTISHAYSSQIDAWRKWQSARTLSVNEALNQAALSPSLTAGLFEPAPDAKPRNPLITLFASYDQLRKTLEPQSQQLGVDAVWALYQSDANNLLAHALARSGCWLNAQWQSKVMWPMRKNAATQDYDTQQLLTWQYLADFMRGPAKGLLVVNDQGPQAGEFHGQSLPLTPKFLSIARNILTPEDVLDVPARQNTQGEDRLATLNDAIEKLTQKQKTLEEHPYTVSIVSQPATVPEGARLIPTGVRLTLVCQSGSTVLDSMNFAETQTFIWHPGQCTSVKLEVKFPGFNASYTYEGDSAWPDFLDEFSHGDALLDVQDFEENAAPLVQLNIKHVLVRFQIKTSQPLQDAWLAWQSQNDQLIQLSEQQQLLVEQTQTQQPASALRGKLSTLPENTAECR
;
A
#
# COMPACT_ATOMS: atom_id res chain seq x y z
N MET A 1 32.98 -14.63 75.49
CA MET A 1 33.50 -15.82 76.21
C MET A 1 33.93 -16.91 75.22
N PHE A 2 33.02 -17.44 74.40
CA PHE A 2 33.34 -18.47 73.39
C PHE A 2 34.46 -18.07 72.41
N SER A 3 34.42 -16.88 71.80
CA SER A 3 35.44 -16.43 70.83
C SER A 3 36.85 -16.38 71.41
N LEU A 4 36.97 -15.97 72.68
CA LEU A 4 38.24 -15.96 73.40
C LEU A 4 38.74 -17.39 73.71
N TRP A 5 37.82 -18.31 74.05
CA TRP A 5 38.16 -19.73 74.26
C TRP A 5 38.59 -20.41 72.96
N MET A 6 37.92 -20.11 71.86
CA MET A 6 38.24 -20.63 70.53
C MET A 6 39.64 -20.21 70.06
N GLN A 7 40.07 -18.97 70.32
CA GLN A 7 41.41 -18.48 69.95
C GLN A 7 42.56 -19.26 70.61
N GLN A 8 42.31 -19.96 71.73
CA GLN A 8 43.32 -20.75 72.44
C GLN A 8 43.43 -22.20 71.94
N LEU A 9 42.53 -22.64 71.06
CA LEU A 9 42.54 -23.99 70.51
C LEU A 9 43.50 -24.11 69.32
N SER A 10 44.13 -25.27 69.20
CA SER A 10 44.92 -25.63 68.02
C SER A 10 44.05 -25.80 66.77
N SER A 11 44.67 -25.68 65.60
CA SER A 11 43.98 -25.88 64.31
C SER A 11 43.40 -27.29 64.14
N ALA A 12 43.95 -28.30 64.81
CA ALA A 12 43.40 -29.65 64.85
C ALA A 12 42.12 -29.71 65.70
N GLN A 13 42.12 -29.06 66.87
CA GLN A 13 40.95 -28.98 67.74
C GLN A 13 39.79 -28.18 67.10
N HIS A 14 40.09 -27.15 66.30
CA HIS A 14 39.06 -26.43 65.52
C HIS A 14 38.32 -27.30 64.50
N LYS A 15 38.93 -28.39 64.03
CA LYS A 15 38.34 -29.29 63.01
C LYS A 15 37.54 -30.43 63.62
N GLN A 16 37.82 -30.80 64.87
CA GLN A 16 37.16 -31.89 65.59
C GLN A 16 35.66 -31.59 65.78
N ALA A 17 34.81 -32.60 65.58
CA ALA A 17 33.38 -32.43 65.78
C ALA A 17 33.03 -32.30 67.27
N LEU A 18 32.19 -31.30 67.62
CA LEU A 18 31.75 -31.07 68.99
C LEU A 18 30.28 -31.50 69.14
N GLY A 19 30.04 -32.71 69.63
CA GLY A 19 28.68 -33.23 69.80
C GLY A 19 28.64 -34.67 70.26
N TYR A 20 27.45 -35.26 70.24
CA TYR A 20 27.20 -36.64 70.66
C TYR A 20 26.19 -37.31 69.74
N TYR A 21 26.40 -38.61 69.50
CA TYR A 21 25.54 -39.46 68.69
C TYR A 21 25.04 -40.63 69.53
N TRP A 22 23.75 -40.91 69.46
CA TRP A 22 23.15 -42.08 70.11
C TRP A 22 22.98 -43.20 69.09
N PHE A 23 23.54 -44.37 69.40
CA PHE A 23 23.35 -45.56 68.55
C PHE A 23 21.90 -46.05 68.57
N THR A 24 21.24 -45.94 69.73
CA THR A 24 19.80 -46.13 69.89
C THR A 24 19.16 -44.79 70.24
N PRO A 25 18.22 -44.26 69.43
CA PRO A 25 17.61 -42.95 69.66
C PRO A 25 17.02 -42.87 71.07
N PRO A 26 17.38 -41.85 71.89
CA PRO A 26 16.76 -41.66 73.18
C PRO A 26 15.34 -41.14 73.01
N ASP A 27 14.45 -41.50 73.93
CA ASP A 27 13.11 -40.92 74.00
C ASP A 27 13.22 -39.56 74.73
N VAL A 28 13.05 -38.47 73.99
CA VAL A 28 13.20 -37.11 74.52
C VAL A 28 11.82 -36.57 74.88
N ASP A 29 11.44 -36.77 76.13
CA ASP A 29 10.32 -36.05 76.72
C ASP A 29 10.79 -34.75 77.40
N GLY A 30 9.89 -33.77 77.54
CA GLY A 30 10.21 -32.52 78.21
C GLY A 30 10.47 -32.64 79.73
N LYS A 31 10.34 -33.84 80.30
CA LYS A 31 10.23 -34.07 81.76
C LYS A 31 11.51 -34.68 82.35
N ASP A 32 12.11 -35.68 81.70
CA ASP A 32 13.30 -36.36 82.17
C ASP A 32 14.56 -35.51 81.93
N ALA A 33 15.29 -35.19 82.99
CA ALA A 33 16.52 -34.39 82.92
C ALA A 33 17.75 -35.24 82.53
N SER A 34 17.62 -36.56 82.64
CA SER A 34 18.71 -37.51 82.42
C SER A 34 18.96 -37.82 80.94
N THR A 35 17.99 -37.54 80.06
CA THR A 35 18.04 -37.92 78.64
C THR A 35 19.22 -37.32 77.87
N LEU A 36 19.55 -36.04 78.13
CA LEU A 36 20.70 -35.37 77.51
C LEU A 36 21.98 -35.45 78.35
N LEU A 37 21.96 -36.14 79.50
CA LEU A 37 23.11 -36.26 80.39
C LEU A 37 24.35 -36.87 79.69
N PRO A 38 24.24 -37.93 78.85
CA PRO A 38 25.41 -38.49 78.16
C PRO A 38 26.11 -37.48 77.23
N LEU A 39 25.31 -36.66 76.50
CA LEU A 39 25.80 -35.60 75.63
C LEU A 39 26.59 -34.56 76.43
N PHE A 40 25.99 -33.99 77.48
CA PHE A 40 26.63 -32.93 78.26
C PHE A 40 27.79 -33.44 79.12
N ALA A 41 27.74 -34.68 79.60
CA ALA A 41 28.87 -35.31 80.28
C ALA A 41 30.07 -35.49 79.34
N ALA A 42 29.84 -36.01 78.12
CA ALA A 42 30.90 -36.17 77.12
C ALA A 42 31.49 -34.81 76.69
N LEU A 43 30.62 -33.82 76.43
CA LEU A 43 31.06 -32.47 76.07
C LEU A 43 31.82 -31.79 77.19
N LYS A 44 31.33 -31.87 78.44
CA LYS A 44 32.03 -31.32 79.59
C LYS A 44 33.41 -31.94 79.75
N ASN A 45 33.52 -33.27 79.68
CA ASN A 45 34.81 -33.95 79.76
C ASN A 45 35.77 -33.52 78.64
N GLY A 46 35.28 -33.36 77.40
CA GLY A 46 36.08 -32.86 76.29
C GLY A 46 36.54 -31.41 76.47
N LEU A 47 35.64 -30.53 76.93
CA LEU A 47 35.94 -29.12 77.22
C LEU A 47 36.90 -28.98 78.41
N ASP A 48 36.80 -29.85 79.42
CA ASP A 48 37.70 -29.89 80.58
C ASP A 48 39.12 -30.34 80.18
N LEU A 49 39.24 -31.34 79.29
CA LEU A 49 40.53 -31.72 78.72
C LEU A 49 41.15 -30.60 77.88
N ALA A 50 40.33 -29.91 77.08
CA ALA A 50 40.78 -28.74 76.33
C ALA A 50 41.26 -27.62 77.28
N ARG A 51 40.53 -27.38 78.38
CA ARG A 51 40.92 -26.43 79.44
C ARG A 51 42.26 -26.78 80.08
N VAL A 52 42.55 -28.06 80.34
CA VAL A 52 43.87 -28.51 80.84
C VAL A 52 44.97 -28.21 79.81
N SER A 53 44.71 -28.42 78.52
CA SER A 53 45.70 -28.13 77.47
C SER A 53 46.03 -26.64 77.31
N MET A 54 45.14 -25.74 77.74
CA MET A 54 45.36 -24.28 77.71
C MET A 54 46.16 -23.76 78.92
N GLY A 55 46.26 -24.54 80.00
CA GLY A 55 46.98 -24.17 81.22
C GLY A 55 48.51 -24.19 81.12
N SER A 56 49.08 -24.64 79.99
CA SER A 56 50.52 -24.79 79.76
C SER A 56 51.16 -23.63 79.00
N THR A 57 50.37 -22.64 78.53
CA THR A 57 50.84 -21.47 77.78
C THR A 57 50.81 -20.17 78.64
N PRO A 58 51.95 -19.47 78.83
CA PRO A 58 52.03 -18.33 79.75
C PRO A 58 51.61 -17.01 79.09
N MET A 59 50.31 -16.83 78.80
CA MET A 59 49.74 -15.51 78.49
C MET A 59 48.34 -15.34 79.12
N ALA A 60 48.21 -14.31 79.97
CA ALA A 60 46.98 -13.68 80.50
C ALA A 60 45.74 -14.60 80.67
N ILE A 61 45.67 -15.32 81.79
CA ILE A 61 44.50 -16.12 82.19
C ILE A 61 43.33 -15.18 82.50
N HIS A 62 42.42 -14.98 81.56
CA HIS A 62 41.12 -14.37 81.83
C HIS A 62 40.24 -15.39 82.58
N PRO A 63 39.65 -15.04 83.76
CA PRO A 63 38.81 -15.97 84.53
C PRO A 63 37.62 -16.51 83.70
N ALA A 64 37.14 -15.72 82.75
CA ALA A 64 36.09 -16.09 81.83
C ALA A 64 36.44 -17.28 80.90
N LEU A 65 37.72 -17.60 80.68
CA LEU A 65 38.15 -18.76 79.89
C LEU A 65 38.04 -20.07 80.68
N LEU A 66 38.32 -20.01 81.99
CA LEU A 66 38.28 -21.17 82.88
C LEU A 66 36.86 -21.60 83.24
N GLU A 67 35.93 -20.65 83.27
CA GLU A 67 34.49 -20.88 83.56
C GLU A 67 33.67 -21.32 82.34
N PHE A 68 34.25 -21.35 81.14
CA PHE A 68 33.50 -21.66 79.92
C PHE A 68 32.85 -23.05 79.94
N PRO A 69 33.52 -24.14 80.37
CA PRO A 69 32.89 -25.46 80.46
C PRO A 69 31.67 -25.47 81.39
N GLU A 70 31.76 -24.81 82.56
CA GLU A 70 30.65 -24.67 83.49
C GLU A 70 29.51 -23.85 82.90
N ALA A 71 29.82 -22.73 82.23
CA ALA A 71 28.82 -21.92 81.56
C ALA A 71 28.11 -22.70 80.42
N PHE A 72 28.83 -23.54 79.69
CA PHE A 72 28.28 -24.34 78.59
C PHE A 72 27.27 -25.38 79.09
N THR A 73 27.50 -25.99 80.26
CA THR A 73 26.55 -26.96 80.83
C THR A 73 25.16 -26.37 81.15
N ARG A 74 25.05 -25.04 81.33
CA ARG A 74 23.75 -24.36 81.53
C ARG A 74 22.83 -24.44 80.31
N LEU A 75 23.36 -24.76 79.12
CA LEU A 75 22.57 -24.94 77.89
C LEU A 75 21.73 -26.23 77.88
N GLN A 76 21.96 -27.16 78.82
CA GLN A 76 21.25 -28.45 78.85
C GLN A 76 19.73 -28.30 78.95
N ASN A 77 19.24 -27.47 79.87
CA ASN A 77 17.81 -27.29 80.08
C ASN A 77 17.11 -26.61 78.89
N PRO A 78 17.60 -25.47 78.35
CA PRO A 78 17.02 -24.87 77.15
C PRO A 78 17.01 -25.80 75.93
N LEU A 79 18.09 -26.55 75.72
CA LEU A 79 18.19 -27.48 74.59
C LEU A 79 17.21 -28.65 74.72
N ARG A 80 17.04 -29.19 75.93
CA ARG A 80 16.05 -30.25 76.18
C ARG A 80 14.65 -29.81 75.81
N THR A 81 14.22 -28.63 76.27
CA THR A 81 12.88 -28.11 75.96
C THR A 81 12.67 -27.94 74.45
N PHE A 82 13.71 -27.50 73.72
CA PHE A 82 13.65 -27.37 72.27
C PHE A 82 13.60 -28.74 71.55
N LEU A 83 14.34 -29.75 72.02
CA LEU A 83 14.32 -31.06 71.40
C LEU A 83 13.02 -31.82 71.70
N ALA A 84 12.47 -31.68 72.91
CA ALA A 84 11.19 -32.25 73.28
C ALA A 84 10.06 -31.75 72.36
N SER A 85 10.02 -30.45 72.04
CA SER A 85 8.98 -29.91 71.14
C SER A 85 9.07 -30.41 69.69
N LEU A 86 10.22 -30.95 69.27
CA LEU A 86 10.42 -31.55 67.95
C LEU A 86 10.18 -33.07 67.93
N CYS A 87 10.44 -33.75 69.04
CA CYS A 87 10.34 -35.21 69.14
C CYS A 87 8.97 -35.67 69.65
N GLU A 88 8.29 -34.86 70.47
CA GLU A 88 6.94 -35.15 70.95
C GLU A 88 5.92 -35.04 69.81
N PRO A 89 4.93 -35.95 69.75
CA PRO A 89 3.91 -35.93 68.71
C PRO A 89 3.07 -34.65 68.82
N ASN A 90 3.03 -33.87 67.74
CA ASN A 90 2.22 -32.66 67.62
C ASN A 90 1.31 -32.76 66.38
N ALA A 91 0.14 -32.13 66.41
CA ALA A 91 -0.85 -32.14 65.32
C ALA A 91 -0.27 -31.70 63.95
N TYR A 92 0.85 -30.98 63.96
CA TYR A 92 1.49 -30.43 62.75
C TYR A 92 2.71 -31.22 62.26
N PHE A 93 3.30 -32.13 63.05
CA PHE A 93 4.53 -32.85 62.67
C PHE A 93 4.51 -34.31 63.15
N THR A 94 4.97 -35.22 62.29
CA THR A 94 5.24 -36.62 62.67
C THR A 94 6.42 -36.66 63.67
N PRO A 95 6.33 -37.47 64.74
CA PRO A 95 7.39 -37.53 65.77
C PRO A 95 8.74 -37.92 65.15
N ALA A 96 9.76 -37.10 65.39
CA ALA A 96 11.09 -37.31 64.84
C ALA A 96 11.99 -38.05 65.84
N SER A 97 12.76 -39.05 65.37
CA SER A 97 13.75 -39.75 66.20
C SER A 97 15.07 -38.95 66.25
N LEU A 98 15.55 -38.60 67.45
CA LEU A 98 16.82 -37.91 67.64
C LEU A 98 18.01 -38.87 67.45
N GLY A 99 18.84 -38.65 66.41
CA GLY A 99 20.05 -39.45 66.18
C GLY A 99 21.31 -38.87 66.86
N GLY A 100 21.42 -37.55 66.93
CA GLY A 100 22.59 -36.88 67.51
C GLY A 100 22.43 -35.38 67.57
N VAL A 101 23.25 -34.73 68.39
CA VAL A 101 23.30 -33.26 68.54
C VAL A 101 24.74 -32.79 68.37
N TRP A 102 24.94 -31.79 67.51
CA TRP A 102 26.25 -31.23 67.20
C TRP A 102 26.22 -29.70 67.30
N PHE A 103 27.29 -29.14 67.85
CA PHE A 103 27.49 -27.72 68.02
C PHE A 103 28.54 -27.22 67.03
N SER A 104 28.17 -26.22 66.24
CA SER A 104 29.06 -25.55 65.30
C SER A 104 29.04 -24.04 65.52
N ALA A 105 30.16 -23.39 65.27
CA ALA A 105 30.25 -21.93 65.36
C ALA A 105 30.78 -21.33 64.06
N CYS A 106 30.43 -20.06 63.81
CA CYS A 106 30.82 -19.36 62.60
C CYS A 106 31.16 -17.90 62.93
N GLU A 107 32.41 -17.51 62.71
CA GLU A 107 32.89 -16.14 62.97
C GLU A 107 33.26 -15.44 61.67
N LYS A 108 33.11 -14.11 61.64
CA LYS A 108 33.48 -13.30 60.47
C LYS A 108 35.00 -13.14 60.46
N GLN A 109 35.62 -13.28 59.28
CA GLN A 109 37.06 -13.11 59.15
C GLN A 109 37.43 -11.62 59.21
N GLU A 110 38.42 -11.25 60.03
CA GLU A 110 38.80 -9.84 60.24
C GLU A 110 39.29 -9.15 58.96
N THR A 111 39.90 -9.90 58.03
CA THR A 111 40.41 -9.38 56.75
C THR A 111 39.34 -9.20 55.68
N ASN A 112 38.17 -9.86 55.80
CA ASN A 112 37.06 -9.71 54.87
C ASN A 112 35.72 -10.03 55.55
N LYS A 113 34.96 -8.98 55.90
CA LYS A 113 33.69 -9.08 56.64
C LYS A 113 32.61 -9.91 55.95
N SER A 114 32.74 -10.20 54.65
CA SER A 114 31.82 -11.04 53.88
C SER A 114 32.12 -12.54 53.98
N ARG A 115 33.34 -12.93 54.36
CA ARG A 115 33.73 -14.34 54.56
C ARG A 115 33.61 -14.72 56.03
N ARG A 116 33.14 -15.94 56.28
CA ARG A 116 33.06 -16.49 57.63
C ARG A 116 33.82 -17.80 57.72
N THR A 117 34.57 -17.98 58.80
CA THR A 117 35.24 -19.23 59.17
C THR A 117 34.31 -20.05 60.06
N SER A 118 34.09 -21.30 59.68
CA SER A 118 33.28 -22.27 60.44
C SER A 118 34.17 -23.19 61.26
N TYR A 119 33.81 -23.39 62.52
CA TYR A 119 34.53 -24.21 63.50
C TYR A 119 33.71 -25.43 63.90
N PHE A 120 34.38 -26.56 64.15
CA PHE A 120 33.81 -27.86 64.56
C PHE A 120 32.91 -28.56 63.53
N VAL A 121 32.95 -28.12 62.26
CA VAL A 121 32.13 -28.67 61.16
C VAL A 121 32.91 -29.65 60.29
N HIS A 122 34.23 -29.51 60.18
CA HIS A 122 35.02 -30.24 59.19
C HIS A 122 34.96 -31.76 59.40
N ASP A 123 35.30 -32.26 60.59
CA ASP A 123 35.25 -33.70 60.87
C ASP A 123 33.82 -34.23 60.93
N LEU A 124 32.85 -33.38 61.30
CA LEU A 124 31.43 -33.74 61.28
C LEU A 124 31.00 -34.13 59.86
N LEU A 125 31.30 -33.27 58.87
CA LEU A 125 30.91 -33.49 57.47
C LEU A 125 31.76 -34.57 56.79
N THR A 126 33.06 -34.64 57.08
CA THR A 126 33.98 -35.51 56.33
C THR A 126 34.13 -36.91 56.92
N ARG A 127 33.91 -37.10 58.22
CA ARG A 127 34.10 -38.40 58.90
C ARG A 127 32.82 -38.93 59.53
N HIS A 128 32.16 -38.13 60.37
CA HIS A 128 31.07 -38.64 61.21
C HIS A 128 29.76 -38.85 60.43
N LEU A 129 29.28 -37.85 59.68
CA LEU A 129 28.04 -38.00 58.91
C LEU A 129 28.10 -39.12 57.86
N PRO A 130 29.19 -39.29 57.07
CA PRO A 130 29.31 -40.42 56.16
C PRO A 130 29.26 -41.77 56.90
N ALA A 131 29.97 -41.91 58.03
CA ALA A 131 29.97 -43.14 58.82
C ALA A 131 28.59 -43.47 59.43
N PHE A 132 27.81 -42.45 59.82
CA PHE A 132 26.44 -42.65 60.31
C PHE A 132 25.46 -43.03 59.20
N SER A 133 25.66 -42.51 57.98
CA SER A 133 24.82 -42.89 56.83
C SER A 133 24.93 -44.38 56.49
N THR A 134 26.11 -44.98 56.69
CA THR A 134 26.36 -46.41 56.41
C THR A 134 25.96 -47.35 57.55
N SER A 135 25.78 -46.86 58.78
CA SER A 135 25.53 -47.69 59.98
C SER A 135 24.08 -47.69 60.46
N ARG A 136 23.19 -46.92 59.81
CA ARG A 136 21.76 -46.90 60.13
C ARG A 136 21.06 -48.10 59.47
N GLU A 137 21.15 -49.28 60.09
CA GLU A 137 20.30 -50.41 59.71
C GLU A 137 18.82 -50.04 59.96
N ILE A 138 18.03 -49.96 58.88
CA ILE A 138 16.57 -49.79 58.98
C ILE A 138 15.99 -51.09 59.56
N VAL A 139 15.68 -51.10 60.85
CA VAL A 139 15.03 -52.23 61.50
C VAL A 139 13.57 -52.32 61.05
N TRP A 140 13.30 -53.10 60.00
CA TRP A 140 11.94 -53.56 59.68
C TRP A 140 11.48 -54.57 60.75
N GLN A 141 10.45 -54.24 61.53
CA GLN A 141 9.85 -55.18 62.50
C GLN A 141 9.44 -56.49 61.80
N ARG A 142 10.02 -57.59 62.27
CA ARG A 142 10.18 -58.86 61.55
C ARG A 142 9.08 -59.86 61.92
N ASN A 143 7.90 -59.78 61.28
CA ASN A 143 6.78 -60.70 61.56
C ASN A 143 6.78 -61.93 60.60
N LYS A 144 7.27 -63.09 61.06
CA LYS A 144 7.50 -64.30 60.23
C LYS A 144 6.22 -64.90 59.61
N LYS A 145 5.06 -64.82 60.28
CA LYS A 145 3.79 -65.41 59.78
C LYS A 145 3.22 -64.69 58.57
N VAL A 146 3.34 -63.35 58.55
CA VAL A 146 2.86 -62.52 57.44
C VAL A 146 3.69 -62.78 56.17
N ARG A 147 5.01 -62.99 56.29
CA ARG A 147 5.87 -63.38 55.16
C ARG A 147 5.52 -64.76 54.58
N ALA A 148 5.19 -65.74 55.42
CA ALA A 148 4.79 -67.06 54.92
C ALA A 148 3.46 -67.01 54.17
N ALA A 149 2.46 -66.29 54.71
CA ALA A 149 1.16 -66.15 54.07
C ALA A 149 1.23 -65.36 52.74
N LEU A 150 1.97 -64.23 52.72
CA LEU A 150 2.25 -63.50 51.47
C LEU A 150 3.06 -64.36 50.49
N GLY A 151 4.01 -65.15 50.97
CA GLY A 151 4.79 -66.07 50.14
C GLY A 151 3.93 -67.14 49.46
N TYR A 152 3.00 -67.76 50.19
CA TYR A 152 2.07 -68.75 49.62
C TYR A 152 1.08 -68.12 48.64
N LEU A 153 0.52 -66.94 48.94
CA LEU A 153 -0.37 -66.23 48.02
C LEU A 153 0.36 -65.80 46.74
N LEU A 154 1.62 -65.38 46.86
CA LEU A 154 2.45 -64.99 45.71
C LEU A 154 2.81 -66.22 44.87
N LEU A 155 3.13 -67.36 45.49
CA LEU A 155 3.35 -68.64 44.79
C LEU A 155 2.10 -69.11 44.03
N LEU A 156 0.92 -69.05 44.67
CA LEU A 156 -0.33 -69.45 44.04
C LEU A 156 -0.72 -68.49 42.90
N GLY A 157 -0.46 -67.20 43.07
CA GLY A 157 -0.56 -66.19 42.01
C GLY A 157 0.40 -66.47 40.84
N CYS A 158 1.65 -66.85 41.12
CA CYS A 158 2.62 -67.21 40.08
C CYS A 158 2.22 -68.46 39.31
N VAL A 159 1.69 -69.49 39.97
CA VAL A 159 1.21 -70.72 39.31
C VAL A 159 -0.02 -70.44 38.45
N ALA A 160 -0.97 -69.63 38.94
CA ALA A 160 -2.12 -69.20 38.15
C ALA A 160 -1.69 -68.37 36.94
N ALA A 161 -0.73 -67.45 37.11
CA ALA A 161 -0.18 -66.65 36.01
C ALA A 161 0.59 -67.50 34.99
N LEU A 162 1.35 -68.52 35.44
CA LEU A 162 2.02 -69.49 34.56
C LEU A 162 1.01 -70.35 33.79
N GLY A 163 -0.07 -70.79 34.43
CA GLY A 163 -1.15 -71.53 33.77
C GLY A 163 -1.87 -70.69 32.71
N TYR A 164 -2.19 -69.43 33.06
CA TYR A 164 -2.77 -68.46 32.12
C TYR A 164 -1.83 -68.18 30.94
N SER A 165 -0.54 -68.01 31.22
CA SER A 165 0.51 -67.86 30.21
C SER A 165 0.60 -69.08 29.27
N ALA A 166 0.50 -70.29 29.81
CA ALA A 166 0.58 -71.54 29.04
C ALA A 166 -0.59 -71.70 28.06
N VAL A 167 -1.82 -71.43 28.52
CA VAL A 167 -3.02 -71.54 27.68
C VAL A 167 -2.97 -70.55 26.51
N ASN A 168 -2.63 -69.29 26.79
CA ASN A 168 -2.51 -68.28 25.73
C ASN A 168 -1.34 -68.58 24.77
N SER A 169 -0.21 -69.07 25.27
CA SER A 169 0.93 -69.45 24.42
C SER A 169 0.61 -70.67 23.55
N MET A 170 -0.21 -71.62 24.03
CA MET A 170 -0.65 -72.78 23.25
C MET A 170 -1.59 -72.39 22.12
N ALA A 171 -2.43 -71.36 22.31
CA ALA A 171 -3.31 -70.86 21.25
C ALA A 171 -2.52 -70.32 20.03
N LEU A 172 -1.34 -69.76 20.26
CA LEU A 172 -0.43 -69.28 19.21
C LEU A 172 0.43 -70.40 18.58
N MET A 173 0.42 -71.62 19.14
CA MET A 173 1.26 -72.72 18.67
C MET A 173 0.58 -73.60 17.63
N GLN A 174 1.05 -73.53 16.40
CA GLN A 174 0.70 -74.48 15.33
C GLN A 174 1.66 -75.68 15.27
N HIS A 175 1.11 -76.90 15.37
CA HIS A 175 1.90 -78.14 15.40
C HIS A 175 2.45 -78.54 14.02
N ASP A 176 1.78 -78.16 12.92
CA ASP A 176 2.11 -78.56 11.54
C ASP A 176 2.37 -77.34 10.62
N ALA A 177 3.15 -76.37 11.09
CA ALA A 177 3.47 -75.17 10.30
C ALA A 177 4.11 -75.48 8.92
N ILE A 178 4.80 -76.62 8.77
CA ILE A 178 5.56 -76.99 7.56
C ILE A 178 4.66 -77.32 6.35
N ARG A 179 3.35 -77.56 6.57
CA ARG A 179 2.40 -77.95 5.49
C ARG A 179 1.48 -76.82 5.04
N LEU A 180 1.58 -75.65 5.67
CA LEU A 180 0.68 -74.52 5.38
C LEU A 180 1.13 -73.80 4.10
N PRO A 181 0.18 -73.31 3.27
CA PRO A 181 0.50 -72.48 2.12
C PRO A 181 1.12 -71.13 2.54
N PRO A 182 1.91 -70.46 1.67
CA PRO A 182 2.63 -69.23 1.99
C PRO A 182 1.81 -68.09 2.60
N VAL A 183 0.54 -67.94 2.18
CA VAL A 183 -0.35 -66.90 2.73
C VAL A 183 -0.68 -67.17 4.20
N GLN A 184 -1.01 -68.43 4.54
CA GLN A 184 -1.30 -68.84 5.91
C GLN A 184 -0.05 -68.81 6.79
N LEU A 185 1.14 -69.08 6.22
CA LEU A 185 2.41 -68.90 6.92
C LEU A 185 2.64 -67.43 7.31
N ALA A 186 2.34 -66.48 6.41
CA ALA A 186 2.48 -65.06 6.71
C ALA A 186 1.45 -64.56 7.73
N GLU A 187 0.20 -65.04 7.67
CA GLU A 187 -0.82 -64.76 8.69
C GLU A 187 -0.41 -65.29 10.07
N LEU A 188 0.18 -66.48 10.13
CA LEU A 188 0.68 -67.07 11.37
C LEU A 188 1.85 -66.26 11.96
N LEU A 189 2.69 -65.63 11.13
CA LEU A 189 3.73 -64.72 11.60
C LEU A 189 3.11 -63.49 12.28
N VAL A 190 2.09 -62.87 11.67
CA VAL A 190 1.34 -61.74 12.26
C VAL A 190 0.72 -62.15 13.59
N GLU A 191 0.03 -63.30 13.63
CA GLU A 191 -0.63 -63.78 14.83
C GLU A 191 0.37 -64.08 15.95
N ASN A 192 1.50 -64.71 15.64
CA ASN A 192 2.56 -64.97 16.61
C ASN A 192 3.20 -63.66 17.13
N GLU A 193 3.32 -62.64 16.29
CA GLU A 193 3.85 -61.32 16.67
C GLU A 193 2.89 -60.50 17.56
N SER A 194 1.60 -60.81 17.56
CA SER A 194 0.61 -60.17 18.45
C SER A 194 1.00 -60.27 19.94
N ARG A 195 1.86 -61.25 20.29
CA ARG A 195 2.45 -61.43 21.64
C ARG A 195 3.17 -60.18 22.17
N CYS A 196 3.67 -59.31 21.29
CA CYS A 196 4.33 -58.06 21.66
C CYS A 196 3.41 -57.08 22.42
N HIS A 197 2.08 -57.16 22.22
CA HIS A 197 1.11 -56.35 22.95
C HIS A 197 0.94 -56.75 24.43
N SER A 198 1.39 -57.94 24.82
CA SER A 198 1.24 -58.47 26.18
C SER A 198 2.49 -59.25 26.63
N PRO A 199 3.66 -58.59 26.75
CA PRO A 199 4.95 -59.27 26.92
C PRO A 199 5.02 -60.12 28.19
N ILE A 200 4.38 -59.68 29.27
CA ILE A 200 4.38 -60.40 30.57
C ILE A 200 3.61 -61.72 30.47
N THR A 201 2.54 -61.76 29.67
CA THR A 201 1.70 -62.96 29.50
C THR A 201 2.45 -64.08 28.80
N TYR A 202 3.33 -63.77 27.86
CA TYR A 202 4.02 -64.77 27.04
C TYR A 202 5.48 -65.04 27.48
N LEU A 203 6.00 -64.26 28.43
CA LEU A 203 7.40 -64.33 28.86
C LEU A 203 7.89 -65.75 29.24
N PRO A 204 7.15 -66.57 30.01
CA PRO A 204 7.58 -67.94 30.37
C PRO A 204 7.79 -68.88 29.18
N PHE A 205 7.07 -68.67 28.07
CA PHE A 205 7.11 -69.54 26.89
C PHE A 205 7.69 -68.85 25.64
N SER A 206 8.22 -67.64 25.79
CA SER A 206 8.83 -66.82 24.73
C SER A 206 9.85 -67.59 23.88
N LEU A 207 10.75 -68.35 24.51
CA LEU A 207 11.77 -69.15 23.81
C LEU A 207 11.19 -70.16 22.81
N ILE A 208 10.04 -70.77 23.13
CA ILE A 208 9.42 -71.77 22.26
C ILE A 208 8.69 -71.06 21.10
N LEU A 209 7.97 -69.98 21.41
CA LEU A 209 7.31 -69.15 20.41
C LEU A 209 8.31 -68.52 19.44
N ASP A 210 9.47 -68.05 19.91
CA ASP A 210 10.55 -67.51 19.09
C ASP A 210 11.16 -68.57 18.18
N ARG A 211 11.29 -69.81 18.68
CA ARG A 211 11.78 -70.93 17.87
C ARG A 211 10.81 -71.27 16.74
N GLN A 212 9.51 -71.32 17.04
CA GLN A 212 8.47 -71.51 16.03
C GLN A 212 8.45 -70.35 15.02
N HIS A 213 8.55 -69.11 15.49
CA HIS A 213 8.58 -67.93 14.66
C HIS A 213 9.69 -68.02 13.60
N ARG A 214 10.93 -68.34 14.02
CA ARG A 214 12.06 -68.54 13.10
C ARG A 214 11.87 -69.71 12.14
N GLN A 215 11.24 -70.79 12.60
CA GLN A 215 10.93 -71.94 11.72
C GLN A 215 9.95 -71.56 10.61
N VAL A 216 8.93 -70.77 10.93
CA VAL A 216 7.92 -70.30 9.98
C VAL A 216 8.56 -69.35 8.96
N GLU A 217 9.39 -68.40 9.41
CA GLU A 217 10.13 -67.49 8.51
C GLU A 217 11.06 -68.25 7.55
N GLN A 218 11.80 -69.24 8.06
CA GLN A 218 12.70 -70.06 7.25
C GLN A 218 11.94 -70.92 6.23
N GLN A 219 10.78 -71.46 6.61
CA GLN A 219 9.94 -72.23 5.71
C GLN A 219 9.38 -71.34 4.59
N LEU A 220 8.90 -70.14 4.93
CA LEU A 220 8.39 -69.17 3.97
C LEU A 220 9.46 -68.79 2.93
N ALA A 221 10.68 -68.50 3.39
CA ALA A 221 11.81 -68.17 2.52
C ALA A 221 12.27 -69.36 1.64
N LYS A 222 12.05 -70.60 2.09
CA LYS A 222 12.39 -71.82 1.34
C LYS A 222 11.37 -72.15 0.26
N GLU A 223 10.07 -71.95 0.52
CA GLU A 223 9.01 -72.18 -0.48
C GLU A 223 9.00 -71.13 -1.58
N LEU A 224 9.34 -69.88 -1.24
CA LEU A 224 9.43 -68.75 -2.16
C LEU A 224 10.84 -68.16 -2.14
N PRO A 225 11.82 -68.82 -2.78
CA PRO A 225 13.19 -68.33 -2.80
C PRO A 225 13.27 -67.00 -3.56
N LEU A 226 13.69 -65.96 -2.85
CA LEU A 226 13.92 -64.63 -3.42
C LEU A 226 15.17 -64.64 -4.29
N ARG A 227 15.09 -64.02 -5.48
CA ARG A 227 16.27 -63.67 -6.27
C ARG A 227 16.71 -62.26 -5.87
N PRO A 228 17.88 -62.09 -5.24
CA PRO A 228 18.40 -60.77 -4.94
C PRO A 228 18.69 -60.05 -6.27
N LEU A 229 18.12 -58.86 -6.45
CA LEU A 229 18.48 -58.00 -7.56
C LEU A 229 19.85 -57.37 -7.26
N SER A 230 20.63 -57.10 -8.30
CA SER A 230 21.90 -56.40 -8.15
C SER A 230 21.65 -54.96 -7.69
N THR A 231 21.94 -54.68 -6.42
CA THR A 231 21.76 -53.37 -5.78
C THR A 231 22.35 -52.24 -6.64
N GLY A 232 23.55 -52.43 -7.19
CA GLY A 232 24.21 -51.43 -8.03
C GLY A 232 23.38 -51.00 -9.25
N LEU A 233 22.84 -51.95 -10.02
CA LEU A 233 22.01 -51.65 -11.21
C LEU A 233 20.72 -50.91 -10.83
N VAL A 234 20.04 -51.33 -9.76
CA VAL A 234 18.81 -50.68 -9.28
C VAL A 234 19.08 -49.23 -8.88
N LEU A 235 20.13 -49.00 -8.07
CA LEU A 235 20.50 -47.66 -7.62
C LEU A 235 20.95 -46.76 -8.78
N THR A 236 21.72 -47.29 -9.75
CA THR A 236 22.13 -46.52 -10.93
C THR A 236 20.95 -46.16 -11.83
N ALA A 237 20.01 -47.09 -12.06
CA ALA A 237 18.80 -46.81 -12.82
C ALA A 237 17.94 -45.74 -12.13
N TYR A 238 17.80 -45.82 -10.81
CA TYR A 238 17.07 -44.82 -10.02
C TYR A 238 17.71 -43.43 -10.12
N GLN A 239 19.04 -43.36 -10.02
CA GLN A 239 19.79 -42.11 -10.16
C GLN A 239 19.66 -41.51 -11.56
N GLN A 240 19.72 -42.33 -12.61
CA GLN A 240 19.53 -41.86 -14.00
C GLN A 240 18.13 -41.30 -14.20
N GLN A 241 17.10 -41.97 -13.68
CA GLN A 241 15.73 -41.48 -13.76
C GLN A 241 15.54 -40.17 -12.99
N PHE A 242 16.17 -40.02 -11.82
CA PHE A 242 16.15 -38.77 -11.05
C PHE A 242 16.74 -37.59 -11.84
N ASN A 243 17.87 -37.81 -12.52
CA ASN A 243 18.56 -36.75 -13.25
C ASN A 243 17.76 -36.18 -14.44
N VAL A 244 16.88 -36.97 -15.05
CA VAL A 244 16.03 -36.54 -16.19
C VAL A 244 14.62 -36.15 -15.77
N ALA A 245 14.25 -36.37 -14.51
CA ALA A 245 12.89 -36.12 -14.01
C ALA A 245 12.63 -34.63 -13.75
N PRO A 246 11.39 -34.14 -13.93
CA PRO A 246 10.99 -32.81 -13.48
C PRO A 246 11.14 -32.64 -11.96
N ALA A 247 11.33 -31.39 -11.51
CA ALA A 247 11.55 -31.04 -10.09
C ALA A 247 10.52 -31.64 -9.11
N GLN A 248 9.23 -31.69 -9.49
CA GLN A 248 8.18 -32.29 -8.68
C GLN A 248 8.35 -33.82 -8.51
N VAL A 249 8.77 -34.50 -9.59
CA VAL A 249 9.01 -35.94 -9.60
C VAL A 249 10.30 -36.25 -8.85
N GLN A 250 11.35 -35.43 -9.01
CA GLN A 250 12.58 -35.53 -8.24
C GLN A 250 12.32 -35.53 -6.74
N ARG A 251 11.49 -34.62 -6.23
CA ARG A 251 11.09 -34.61 -4.82
C ARG A 251 10.39 -35.90 -4.40
N ARG A 252 9.42 -36.37 -5.19
CA ARG A 252 8.69 -37.61 -4.89
C ARG A 252 9.68 -38.77 -4.79
N MET A 253 10.62 -38.87 -5.72
CA MET A 253 11.66 -39.90 -5.71
C MET A 253 12.55 -39.82 -4.46
N VAL A 254 12.92 -38.63 -3.99
CA VAL A 254 13.73 -38.50 -2.77
C VAL A 254 12.93 -38.85 -1.51
N LEU A 255 11.64 -38.48 -1.45
CA LEU A 255 10.73 -38.87 -0.38
C LEU A 255 10.52 -40.38 -0.32
N ASP A 256 10.22 -40.99 -1.46
CA ASP A 256 10.03 -42.43 -1.63
C ASP A 256 11.29 -43.20 -1.20
N LEU A 257 12.48 -42.71 -1.58
CA LEU A 257 13.76 -43.30 -1.18
C LEU A 257 13.98 -43.21 0.33
N ALA A 258 13.73 -42.05 0.93
CA ALA A 258 13.90 -41.87 2.37
C ALA A 258 12.90 -42.70 3.19
N GLN A 259 11.64 -42.81 2.75
CA GLN A 259 10.65 -43.70 3.36
C GLN A 259 11.04 -45.17 3.24
N THR A 260 11.55 -45.59 2.07
CA THR A 260 12.07 -46.95 1.86
C THR A 260 13.22 -47.26 2.83
N ILE A 261 14.15 -46.32 3.00
CA ILE A 261 15.26 -46.47 3.97
C ILE A 261 14.74 -46.64 5.40
N LEU A 262 13.76 -45.84 5.81
CA LEU A 262 13.17 -45.94 7.15
C LEU A 262 12.42 -47.26 7.35
N SER A 263 11.67 -47.71 6.34
CA SER A 263 10.97 -49.01 6.40
C SER A 263 11.95 -50.17 6.46
N HIS A 264 13.00 -50.15 5.64
CA HIS A 264 14.09 -51.15 5.67
C HIS A 264 14.87 -51.13 7.00
N GLN A 265 15.05 -49.96 7.61
CA GLN A 265 15.62 -49.85 8.95
C GLN A 265 14.69 -50.47 10.00
N SER A 266 13.39 -50.15 9.96
CA SER A 266 12.38 -50.72 10.85
C SER A 266 12.31 -52.26 10.75
N MET A 267 12.41 -52.81 9.53
CA MET A 267 12.53 -54.26 9.29
C MET A 267 13.74 -54.88 10.00
N ARG A 268 14.88 -54.17 10.00
CA ARG A 268 16.12 -54.61 10.67
C ARG A 268 16.07 -54.47 12.18
N ASP A 269 15.40 -53.44 12.67
CA ASP A 269 15.23 -53.16 14.10
C ASP A 269 14.19 -54.11 14.75
N GLY A 270 13.55 -54.98 13.96
CA GLY A 270 12.67 -56.05 14.43
C GLY A 270 11.20 -55.66 14.52
N ALA A 271 10.74 -54.67 13.75
CA ALA A 271 9.35 -54.28 13.71
C ALA A 271 8.43 -55.43 13.24
N THR A 272 7.21 -55.43 13.76
CA THR A 272 6.20 -56.44 13.42
C THR A 272 5.66 -56.23 12.01
N LEU A 273 5.14 -57.29 11.37
CA LEU A 273 4.49 -57.22 10.06
C LEU A 273 3.26 -56.33 10.08
N GLU A 274 2.57 -56.24 11.22
CA GLU A 274 1.43 -55.33 11.41
C GLU A 274 1.89 -53.87 11.40
N GLU A 275 2.94 -53.52 12.16
CA GLU A 275 3.53 -52.17 12.15
C GLU A 275 4.09 -51.79 10.77
N LEU A 276 4.79 -52.72 10.11
CA LEU A 276 5.32 -52.51 8.76
C LEU A 276 4.20 -52.38 7.72
N GLY A 277 3.07 -53.07 7.89
CA GLY A 277 1.89 -52.96 7.03
C GLY A 277 1.19 -51.60 7.09
N GLN A 278 1.43 -50.82 8.15
CA GLN A 278 0.92 -49.44 8.29
C GLN A 278 1.85 -48.39 7.65
N GLN A 279 3.06 -48.77 7.23
CA GLN A 279 4.04 -47.87 6.61
C GLN A 279 3.76 -47.70 5.10
N PRO A 280 4.24 -46.61 4.47
CA PRO A 280 4.17 -46.44 3.03
C PRO A 280 4.81 -47.62 2.27
N THR A 281 4.15 -48.12 1.24
CA THR A 281 4.64 -49.24 0.46
C THR A 281 5.90 -48.86 -0.33
N THR A 282 6.94 -49.68 -0.26
CA THR A 282 8.15 -49.51 -1.06
C THR A 282 7.81 -49.57 -2.57
N PRO A 283 8.13 -48.51 -3.34
CA PRO A 283 7.90 -48.50 -4.78
C PRO A 283 8.67 -49.62 -5.49
N ASP A 284 8.08 -50.19 -6.54
CA ASP A 284 8.66 -51.32 -7.27
C ASP A 284 10.09 -51.05 -7.78
N ILE A 285 10.39 -49.80 -8.16
CA ILE A 285 11.73 -49.41 -8.64
C ILE A 285 12.81 -49.41 -7.56
N LEU A 286 12.43 -49.28 -6.29
CA LEU A 286 13.36 -49.30 -5.15
C LEU A 286 13.44 -50.68 -4.48
N ARG A 287 12.64 -51.66 -4.95
CA ARG A 287 12.70 -53.03 -4.43
C ARG A 287 14.02 -53.68 -4.83
N LEU A 288 14.71 -54.23 -3.82
CA LEU A 288 15.97 -54.94 -3.98
C LEU A 288 15.78 -56.47 -4.10
N THR A 289 14.53 -56.90 -3.94
CA THR A 289 14.04 -58.27 -4.03
C THR A 289 13.14 -58.41 -5.25
N GLY A 290 13.31 -59.50 -6.01
CA GLY A 290 12.39 -59.81 -7.11
C GLY A 290 11.01 -60.21 -6.57
N THR A 291 9.94 -59.69 -7.19
CA THR A 291 8.58 -60.10 -6.84
C THR A 291 8.35 -61.56 -7.22
N ALA A 292 7.85 -62.36 -6.27
CA ALA A 292 7.41 -63.70 -6.58
C ALA A 292 6.03 -63.60 -7.27
N PRO A 293 5.82 -64.21 -8.45
CA PRO A 293 4.65 -63.95 -9.30
C PRO A 293 3.29 -64.32 -8.67
N THR A 294 3.28 -65.05 -7.54
CA THR A 294 2.08 -65.49 -6.82
C THR A 294 1.98 -64.94 -5.40
N ALA A 295 2.87 -64.04 -4.97
CA ALA A 295 2.91 -63.58 -3.59
C ALA A 295 1.96 -62.40 -3.32
N THR A 296 1.16 -62.52 -2.28
CA THR A 296 0.35 -61.41 -1.74
C THR A 296 1.23 -60.32 -1.12
N PRO A 297 0.73 -59.09 -0.92
CA PRO A 297 1.51 -58.01 -0.30
C PRO A 297 2.09 -58.36 1.08
N LEU A 298 1.32 -59.09 1.91
CA LEU A 298 1.78 -59.52 3.23
C LEU A 298 2.94 -60.54 3.13
N VAL A 299 2.84 -61.48 2.18
CA VAL A 299 3.91 -62.46 1.92
C VAL A 299 5.17 -61.76 1.39
N GLN A 300 5.03 -60.80 0.48
CA GLN A 300 6.14 -59.98 0.00
C GLN A 300 6.79 -59.19 1.13
N LEU A 301 6.00 -58.55 2.01
CA LEU A 301 6.51 -57.79 3.15
C LEU A 301 7.29 -58.67 4.14
N ALA A 302 6.80 -59.88 4.42
CA ALA A 302 7.50 -60.85 5.28
C ALA A 302 8.82 -61.32 4.67
N LEU A 303 8.83 -61.56 3.36
CA LEU A 303 10.01 -61.94 2.60
C LEU A 303 11.06 -60.80 2.54
N ASP A 304 10.62 -59.56 2.32
CA ASP A 304 11.47 -58.37 2.33
C ASP A 304 12.08 -58.14 3.72
N ARG A 305 11.28 -58.25 4.79
CA ARG A 305 11.79 -58.18 6.17
C ARG A 305 12.84 -59.25 6.43
N HIS A 306 12.55 -60.50 6.05
CA HIS A 306 13.49 -61.61 6.24
C HIS A 306 14.83 -61.34 5.55
N MET A 307 14.81 -60.81 4.32
CA MET A 307 16.02 -60.43 3.59
C MET A 307 16.75 -59.27 4.26
N MET A 308 16.02 -58.24 4.69
CA MET A 308 16.60 -57.08 5.32
C MET A 308 17.28 -57.42 6.64
N GLN A 309 16.82 -58.42 7.40
CA GLN A 309 17.44 -58.89 8.64
C GLN A 309 18.76 -59.66 8.42
N GLN A 310 19.04 -60.15 7.21
CA GLN A 310 20.32 -60.80 6.88
C GLN A 310 21.49 -59.79 6.83
N PRO A 311 22.76 -60.24 6.89
CA PRO A 311 23.92 -59.35 6.77
C PRO A 311 23.93 -58.51 5.49
N ALA A 312 23.53 -59.09 4.35
CA ALA A 312 23.45 -58.40 3.05
C ALA A 312 22.45 -57.21 3.06
N GLY A 313 21.40 -57.28 3.88
CA GLY A 313 20.45 -56.19 4.07
C GLY A 313 21.09 -54.94 4.71
N ALA A 314 22.14 -55.13 5.54
CA ALA A 314 22.88 -54.01 6.13
C ALA A 314 23.63 -53.23 5.06
N ASP A 315 24.30 -53.94 4.15
CA ASP A 315 25.05 -53.36 3.04
C ASP A 315 24.12 -52.63 2.06
N GLN A 316 22.95 -53.22 1.79
CA GLN A 316 21.89 -52.60 1.00
C GLN A 316 21.39 -51.30 1.61
N LEU A 317 21.13 -51.28 2.92
CA LEU A 317 20.70 -50.08 3.63
C LEU A 317 21.75 -48.97 3.57
N VAL A 318 23.03 -49.31 3.74
CA VAL A 318 24.15 -48.36 3.59
C VAL A 318 24.22 -47.80 2.16
N ALA A 319 24.01 -48.64 1.14
CA ALA A 319 24.01 -48.22 -0.25
C ALA A 319 22.84 -47.25 -0.56
N LEU A 320 21.64 -47.52 -0.06
CA LEU A 320 20.48 -46.64 -0.17
C LEU A 320 20.72 -45.28 0.51
N ARG A 321 21.28 -45.28 1.73
CA ARG A 321 21.63 -44.03 2.44
C ARG A 321 22.67 -43.20 1.69
N ARG A 322 23.68 -43.85 1.09
CA ARG A 322 24.66 -43.16 0.22
C ARG A 322 24.01 -42.57 -1.02
N LEU A 323 23.08 -43.29 -1.66
CA LEU A 323 22.31 -42.77 -2.79
C LEU A 323 21.50 -41.55 -2.36
N LEU A 324 20.77 -41.62 -1.24
CA LEU A 324 19.98 -40.50 -0.71
C LEU A 324 20.84 -39.24 -0.50
N ALA A 325 21.99 -39.39 0.15
CA ALA A 325 22.95 -38.29 0.35
C ALA A 325 23.46 -37.72 -0.98
N THR A 326 23.69 -38.58 -1.99
CA THR A 326 24.15 -38.16 -3.31
C THR A 326 23.07 -37.38 -4.07
N LEU A 327 21.81 -37.84 -4.03
CA LEU A 327 20.70 -37.14 -4.68
C LEU A 327 20.46 -35.76 -4.05
N ILE A 328 20.49 -35.65 -2.72
CA ILE A 328 20.35 -34.37 -2.01
C ILE A 328 21.47 -33.40 -2.41
N ARG A 329 22.73 -33.85 -2.44
CA ARG A 329 23.89 -33.01 -2.76
C ARG A 329 24.04 -32.67 -4.24
N SER A 330 23.36 -33.39 -5.12
CA SER A 330 23.44 -33.15 -6.57
C SER A 330 22.90 -31.77 -6.99
N ASN A 331 22.04 -31.16 -6.17
CA ASN A 331 21.44 -29.85 -6.42
C ASN A 331 21.52 -29.00 -5.13
N PRO A 332 22.51 -28.10 -5.01
CA PRO A 332 22.76 -27.36 -3.77
C PRO A 332 21.63 -26.40 -3.40
N ASP A 333 20.89 -25.89 -4.39
CA ASP A 333 19.78 -24.94 -4.17
C ASP A 333 18.46 -25.66 -3.82
N LEU A 334 18.43 -27.00 -3.89
CA LEU A 334 17.27 -27.85 -3.61
C LEU A 334 15.99 -27.37 -4.31
N THR A 335 16.11 -26.90 -5.55
CA THR A 335 14.97 -26.39 -6.35
C THR A 335 13.87 -27.43 -6.54
N TRP A 336 14.21 -28.72 -6.52
CA TRP A 336 13.26 -29.82 -6.51
C TRP A 336 12.41 -29.87 -5.23
N LEU A 337 12.97 -29.51 -4.07
CA LEU A 337 12.28 -29.54 -2.78
C LEU A 337 11.19 -28.47 -2.70
N VAL A 338 11.49 -27.28 -3.22
CA VAL A 338 10.58 -26.12 -3.24
C VAL A 338 9.66 -26.08 -4.47
N ALA A 339 9.65 -27.13 -5.30
CA ALA A 339 8.75 -27.20 -6.45
C ALA A 339 7.26 -27.14 -6.01
N PRO A 340 6.32 -26.65 -6.84
CA PRO A 340 4.90 -26.60 -6.48
C PRO A 340 4.32 -27.97 -6.11
N VAL A 341 3.36 -28.03 -5.18
CA VAL A 341 2.74 -29.27 -4.68
C VAL A 341 1.23 -29.16 -4.78
N ASP A 342 0.55 -30.19 -5.27
CA ASP A 342 -0.91 -30.17 -5.42
C ASP A 342 -1.65 -30.09 -4.07
N SER A 343 -1.07 -30.64 -2.99
CA SER A 343 -1.63 -30.56 -1.63
C SER A 343 -1.54 -29.16 -1.02
N LEU A 344 -0.75 -28.26 -1.61
CA LEU A 344 -0.56 -26.88 -1.16
C LEU A 344 -0.94 -25.96 -2.32
N PRO A 345 -2.24 -25.65 -2.50
CA PRO A 345 -2.69 -24.86 -3.62
C PRO A 345 -2.01 -23.48 -3.64
N PRO A 346 -1.74 -22.93 -4.82
CA PRO A 346 -1.13 -21.60 -4.92
C PRO A 346 -2.09 -20.53 -4.39
N PHE A 347 -1.55 -19.58 -3.63
CA PHE A 347 -2.30 -18.45 -3.12
C PHE A 347 -2.56 -17.44 -4.25
N ARG A 348 -3.81 -17.03 -4.41
CA ARG A 348 -4.26 -16.06 -5.41
C ARG A 348 -5.02 -14.94 -4.71
N ILE A 349 -4.63 -13.69 -4.97
CA ILE A 349 -5.31 -12.52 -4.41
C ILE A 349 -6.73 -12.39 -4.96
N SER A 350 -6.99 -12.84 -6.19
CA SER A 350 -8.30 -12.77 -6.84
C SER A 350 -9.42 -13.46 -6.05
N ASP A 351 -9.08 -14.47 -5.24
CA ASP A 351 -10.06 -15.27 -4.49
C ASP A 351 -10.69 -14.44 -3.35
N ASP A 352 -9.90 -13.57 -2.72
CA ASP A 352 -10.34 -12.67 -1.64
C ASP A 352 -10.52 -11.21 -2.09
N TRP A 353 -9.97 -10.86 -3.26
CA TRP A 353 -9.98 -9.53 -3.85
C TRP A 353 -10.22 -9.58 -5.37
N PRO A 354 -11.46 -9.77 -5.82
CA PRO A 354 -11.80 -10.00 -7.24
C PRO A 354 -11.47 -8.82 -8.17
N GLN A 355 -11.39 -7.61 -7.62
CA GLN A 355 -11.07 -6.38 -8.37
C GLN A 355 -9.56 -6.20 -8.63
N ALA A 356 -8.70 -6.98 -7.97
CA ALA A 356 -7.28 -6.94 -8.26
C ALA A 356 -7.01 -7.60 -9.62
N ALA A 357 -6.55 -6.82 -10.60
CA ALA A 357 -6.20 -7.29 -11.95
C ALA A 357 -4.89 -8.12 -11.99
N VAL A 358 -4.60 -8.86 -10.92
CA VAL A 358 -3.34 -9.57 -10.71
C VAL A 358 -3.54 -11.05 -11.03
N THR A 359 -2.88 -11.53 -12.07
CA THR A 359 -2.91 -12.95 -12.49
C THR A 359 -1.79 -13.77 -11.87
N THR A 360 -0.83 -13.14 -11.18
CA THR A 360 0.28 -13.83 -10.52
C THR A 360 -0.23 -14.59 -9.31
N SER A 361 0.33 -15.77 -9.08
CA SER A 361 0.00 -16.61 -7.92
C SER A 361 1.27 -16.94 -7.14
N LEU A 362 1.18 -16.93 -5.82
CA LEU A 362 2.27 -17.36 -4.95
C LEU A 362 2.18 -18.87 -4.74
N SER A 363 3.26 -19.60 -4.98
CA SER A 363 3.31 -21.05 -4.71
C SER A 363 3.02 -21.33 -3.22
N GLY A 364 2.13 -22.28 -2.94
CA GLY A 364 1.73 -22.65 -1.57
C GLY A 364 2.91 -23.10 -0.69
N ILE A 365 4.05 -23.46 -1.29
CA ILE A 365 5.27 -23.85 -0.57
C ILE A 365 5.89 -22.71 0.26
N TRP A 366 5.62 -21.45 -0.09
CA TRP A 366 6.16 -20.27 0.61
C TRP A 366 5.26 -19.78 1.75
N THR A 367 4.09 -20.38 1.92
CA THR A 367 3.18 -20.14 3.06
C THR A 367 3.71 -20.81 4.33
N HIS A 368 3.11 -20.49 5.48
CA HIS A 368 3.40 -21.12 6.76
C HIS A 368 3.11 -22.63 6.72
N GLN A 369 2.05 -23.06 6.03
CA GLN A 369 1.79 -24.49 5.80
C GLN A 369 2.88 -25.15 4.95
N GLY A 370 3.38 -24.42 3.94
CA GLY A 370 4.52 -24.83 3.13
C GLY A 370 5.80 -25.04 3.94
N GLU A 371 6.12 -24.12 4.86
CA GLU A 371 7.24 -24.27 5.78
C GLU A 371 7.11 -25.49 6.68
N ILE A 372 5.93 -25.72 7.28
CA ILE A 372 5.67 -26.91 8.10
C ILE A 372 5.94 -28.18 7.28
N GLN A 373 5.50 -28.19 6.02
CA GLN A 373 5.70 -29.34 5.15
C GLN A 373 7.17 -29.54 4.75
N LEU A 374 7.89 -28.46 4.43
CA LEU A 374 9.34 -28.50 4.15
C LEU A 374 10.11 -29.03 5.36
N ASN A 375 9.81 -28.54 6.56
CA ASN A 375 10.38 -29.01 7.81
C ASN A 375 10.16 -30.52 8.00
N LYS A 376 8.93 -31.01 7.79
CA LYS A 376 8.62 -32.44 7.86
C LYS A 376 9.46 -33.27 6.90
N TRP A 377 9.63 -32.81 5.66
CA TRP A 377 10.45 -33.51 4.68
C TRP A 377 11.93 -33.52 5.05
N VAL A 378 12.48 -32.39 5.49
CA VAL A 378 13.88 -32.29 5.93
C VAL A 378 14.15 -33.16 7.15
N ILE A 379 13.22 -33.22 8.11
CA ILE A 379 13.30 -34.12 9.27
C ILE A 379 13.32 -35.59 8.79
N LEU A 380 12.42 -35.95 7.89
CA LEU A 380 12.35 -37.30 7.32
C LEU A 380 13.64 -37.70 6.60
N PHE A 381 14.26 -36.79 5.83
CA PHE A 381 15.54 -37.04 5.17
C PHE A 381 16.68 -37.25 6.18
N ASN A 382 16.78 -36.40 7.20
CA ASN A 382 17.81 -36.53 8.22
C ASN A 382 17.64 -37.83 9.05
N GLN A 383 16.40 -38.23 9.36
CA GLN A 383 16.10 -39.51 10.00
C GLN A 383 16.55 -40.69 9.13
N ALA A 384 16.23 -40.68 7.82
CA ALA A 384 16.61 -41.75 6.90
C ALA A 384 18.14 -41.87 6.75
N LEU A 385 18.87 -40.75 6.72
CA LEU A 385 20.33 -40.76 6.64
C LEU A 385 21.00 -41.37 7.89
N ALA A 386 20.32 -41.39 9.04
CA ALA A 386 20.81 -41.93 10.31
C ALA A 386 22.21 -41.45 10.72
N SER A 387 22.53 -40.19 10.38
CA SER A 387 23.78 -39.52 10.73
C SER A 387 23.63 -38.77 12.06
N PRO A 388 24.64 -38.77 12.95
CA PRO A 388 24.59 -38.02 14.21
C PRO A 388 24.53 -36.50 14.00
N GLN A 389 24.97 -36.01 12.83
CA GLN A 389 24.81 -34.62 12.42
C GLN A 389 23.87 -34.52 11.20
N PRO A 390 23.02 -33.48 11.14
CA PRO A 390 22.19 -33.21 9.97
C PRO A 390 23.03 -33.05 8.70
N GLU A 391 22.41 -33.33 7.55
CA GLU A 391 23.05 -33.13 6.26
C GLU A 391 23.33 -31.63 6.02
N PRO A 392 24.55 -31.22 5.65
CA PRO A 392 24.94 -29.81 5.59
C PRO A 392 24.19 -28.99 4.52
N THR A 393 23.86 -29.57 3.37
CA THR A 393 23.04 -28.90 2.33
C THR A 393 21.63 -28.65 2.83
N LEU A 394 21.01 -29.63 3.51
CA LEU A 394 19.70 -29.44 4.15
C LEU A 394 19.75 -28.41 5.28
N GLN A 395 20.82 -28.41 6.08
CA GLN A 395 20.99 -27.44 7.17
C GLN A 395 21.15 -26.01 6.62
N HIS A 396 21.95 -25.82 5.57
CA HIS A 396 22.10 -24.54 4.92
C HIS A 396 20.80 -24.05 4.27
N PHE A 397 20.05 -24.96 3.64
CA PHE A 397 18.71 -24.66 3.13
C PHE A 397 17.78 -24.18 4.24
N MET A 398 17.73 -24.88 5.37
CA MET A 398 16.88 -24.47 6.50
C MET A 398 17.28 -23.12 7.10
N GLN A 399 18.57 -22.78 7.09
CA GLN A 399 19.06 -21.45 7.52
C GLN A 399 18.68 -20.33 6.55
N THR A 400 18.61 -20.62 5.25
CA THR A 400 18.27 -19.63 4.21
C THR A 400 16.78 -19.54 3.93
N LEU A 401 15.99 -20.53 4.36
CA LEU A 401 14.55 -20.61 4.15
C LEU A 401 13.78 -19.35 4.59
N PRO A 402 14.02 -18.74 5.77
CA PRO A 402 13.34 -17.50 6.16
C PRO A 402 13.58 -16.36 5.17
N ALA A 403 14.78 -16.24 4.61
CA ALA A 403 15.10 -15.20 3.62
C ALA A 403 14.39 -15.48 2.28
N GLN A 404 14.40 -16.72 1.80
CA GLN A 404 13.72 -17.12 0.56
C GLN A 404 12.20 -16.91 0.65
N ARG A 405 11.59 -17.24 1.79
CA ARG A 405 10.16 -16.96 2.05
C ARG A 405 9.87 -15.46 1.96
N GLN A 406 10.68 -14.62 2.60
CA GLN A 406 10.53 -13.17 2.53
C GLN A 406 10.69 -12.63 1.11
N ASP A 407 11.65 -13.15 0.33
CA ASP A 407 11.84 -12.74 -1.06
C ASP A 407 10.64 -13.11 -1.94
N ALA A 408 10.07 -14.30 -1.77
CA ALA A 408 8.88 -14.74 -2.51
C ALA A 408 7.66 -13.84 -2.21
N TRP A 409 7.40 -13.54 -0.94
CA TRP A 409 6.33 -12.63 -0.53
C TRP A 409 6.58 -11.19 -0.98
N ARG A 410 7.82 -10.70 -0.93
CA ARG A 410 8.18 -9.37 -1.42
C ARG A 410 7.95 -9.25 -2.93
N GLN A 411 8.37 -10.23 -3.72
CA GLN A 411 8.15 -10.25 -5.17
C GLN A 411 6.65 -10.28 -5.49
N PHE A 412 5.88 -11.06 -4.75
CA PHE A 412 4.44 -11.10 -4.89
C PHE A 412 3.80 -9.74 -4.58
N LEU A 413 4.17 -9.10 -3.46
CA LEU A 413 3.72 -7.75 -3.10
C LEU A 413 4.08 -6.71 -4.18
N LEU A 414 5.29 -6.77 -4.74
CA LEU A 414 5.71 -5.90 -5.84
C LEU A 414 4.87 -6.08 -7.10
N SER A 415 4.45 -7.32 -7.40
CA SER A 415 3.56 -7.59 -8.55
C SER A 415 2.16 -7.02 -8.38
N VAL A 416 1.71 -6.82 -7.13
CA VAL A 416 0.38 -6.28 -6.80
C VAL A 416 0.40 -4.75 -6.76
N SER A 417 1.51 -4.15 -6.34
CA SER A 417 1.66 -2.71 -6.11
C SER A 417 1.12 -1.80 -7.23
N PRO A 418 1.36 -2.06 -8.54
CA PRO A 418 0.84 -1.21 -9.61
C PRO A 418 -0.70 -1.11 -9.60
N SER A 419 -1.40 -2.21 -9.31
CA SER A 419 -2.87 -2.23 -9.25
C SER A 419 -3.45 -1.45 -8.07
N LEU A 420 -2.65 -1.20 -7.04
CA LEU A 420 -3.03 -0.39 -5.87
C LEU A 420 -2.93 1.12 -6.15
N GLN A 421 -2.09 1.48 -7.12
CA GLN A 421 -1.77 2.88 -7.45
C GLN A 421 -2.59 3.37 -8.64
N ALA A 422 -2.68 2.57 -9.70
CA ALA A 422 -3.43 2.89 -10.92
C ALA A 422 -4.89 2.42 -10.82
N VAL A 423 -5.67 3.09 -9.98
CA VAL A 423 -7.10 2.78 -9.78
C VAL A 423 -7.94 3.62 -10.75
N GLU A 424 -8.68 2.97 -11.64
CA GLU A 424 -9.65 3.66 -12.49
C GLU A 424 -10.85 4.16 -11.67
N PRO A 425 -11.44 5.33 -12.00
CA PRO A 425 -12.64 5.82 -11.32
C PRO A 425 -13.81 4.83 -11.40
N HIS A 426 -14.30 4.37 -10.24
CA HIS A 426 -15.44 3.45 -10.13
C HIS A 426 -16.20 3.69 -8.83
N THR A 427 -17.49 3.37 -8.80
CA THR A 427 -18.29 3.48 -7.58
C THR A 427 -18.08 2.29 -6.64
N LEU A 428 -18.14 2.56 -5.33
CA LEU A 428 -17.91 1.57 -4.27
C LEU A 428 -19.24 1.29 -3.58
N PRO A 429 -19.60 0.02 -3.34
CA PRO A 429 -20.78 -0.34 -2.58
C PRO A 429 -20.62 0.01 -1.10
N GLN A 430 -21.75 0.16 -0.41
CA GLN A 430 -21.79 0.59 1.00
C GLN A 430 -20.98 -0.31 1.94
N ASN A 431 -20.97 -1.63 1.72
CA ASN A 431 -20.19 -2.58 2.52
C ASN A 431 -18.67 -2.36 2.38
N GLN A 432 -18.18 -2.03 1.17
CA GLN A 432 -16.76 -1.71 0.95
C GLN A 432 -16.38 -0.37 1.57
N LEU A 433 -17.26 0.64 1.50
CA LEU A 433 -17.07 1.90 2.22
C LEU A 433 -16.99 1.66 3.75
N ILE A 434 -17.89 0.88 4.32
CA ILE A 434 -17.83 0.51 5.75
C ILE A 434 -16.52 -0.21 6.08
N ALA A 435 -16.07 -1.15 5.24
CA ALA A 435 -14.81 -1.85 5.42
C ALA A 435 -13.60 -0.89 5.41
N LEU A 436 -13.60 0.13 4.53
CA LEU A 436 -12.60 1.20 4.52
C LEU A 436 -12.61 2.01 5.84
N SER A 437 -13.78 2.36 6.37
CA SER A 437 -13.86 3.06 7.67
C SER A 437 -13.21 2.26 8.79
N LEU A 438 -13.52 0.95 8.86
CA LEU A 438 -13.00 0.03 9.88
C LEU A 438 -11.54 -0.39 9.68
N GLY A 439 -10.90 -0.02 8.57
CA GLY A 439 -9.55 -0.47 8.24
C GLY A 439 -9.47 -1.98 7.92
N GLN A 440 -10.55 -2.51 7.35
CA GLN A 440 -10.72 -3.89 6.92
C GLN A 440 -10.87 -3.99 5.39
N SER A 441 -10.33 -3.03 4.65
CA SER A 441 -10.28 -3.09 3.19
C SER A 441 -9.48 -4.29 2.69
N PRO A 442 -9.66 -4.71 1.43
CA PRO A 442 -8.92 -5.85 0.87
C PRO A 442 -7.39 -5.71 1.00
N SER A 443 -6.84 -4.52 0.76
CA SER A 443 -5.40 -4.26 0.94
C SER A 443 -4.95 -4.43 2.39
N MET A 444 -5.74 -3.97 3.36
CA MET A 444 -5.44 -4.10 4.79
C MET A 444 -5.55 -5.54 5.27
N LYS A 445 -6.53 -6.30 4.78
CA LYS A 445 -6.64 -7.75 5.05
C LYS A 445 -5.45 -8.51 4.47
N PHE A 446 -5.04 -8.17 3.25
CA PHE A 446 -3.85 -8.75 2.64
C PHE A 446 -2.58 -8.43 3.43
N ALA A 447 -2.41 -7.18 3.89
CA ALA A 447 -1.31 -6.78 4.77
C ALA A 447 -1.27 -7.61 6.07
N GLN A 448 -2.43 -7.83 6.70
CA GLN A 448 -2.56 -8.67 7.90
C GLN A 448 -2.26 -10.14 7.61
N TYR A 449 -2.67 -10.64 6.45
CA TYR A 449 -2.40 -12.01 6.02
C TYR A 449 -0.91 -12.28 5.83
N ILE A 450 -0.18 -11.36 5.17
CA ILE A 450 1.29 -11.44 5.06
C ILE A 450 1.94 -11.50 6.45
N LEU A 451 1.46 -10.67 7.39
CA LEU A 451 1.98 -10.65 8.75
C LEU A 451 1.75 -11.97 9.50
N SER A 452 0.60 -12.63 9.30
CA SER A 452 0.33 -13.94 9.90
C SER A 452 1.15 -15.06 9.24
N GLU A 453 1.42 -14.96 7.94
CA GLU A 453 2.19 -15.98 7.22
C GLU A 453 3.69 -15.93 7.58
N LEU A 454 4.19 -14.76 7.98
CA LEU A 454 5.60 -14.51 8.30
C LEU A 454 5.82 -14.15 9.78
N ASP A 455 4.92 -14.57 10.68
CA ASP A 455 4.99 -14.24 12.10
C ASP A 455 6.16 -14.93 12.84
N ASN A 456 6.56 -16.11 12.36
CA ASN A 456 7.58 -16.95 12.93
C ASN A 456 9.02 -16.46 12.67
N ILE A 457 9.21 -15.55 11.73
CA ILE A 457 10.52 -14.93 11.45
C ILE A 457 10.81 -13.86 12.51
N GLN A 458 11.94 -13.93 13.20
CA GLN A 458 12.30 -12.93 14.21
C GLN A 458 12.49 -11.53 13.60
N VAL A 459 12.46 -10.49 14.44
CA VAL A 459 12.62 -9.10 13.96
C VAL A 459 14.01 -8.85 13.40
N ASP A 460 15.04 -9.43 14.02
CA ASP A 460 16.45 -9.26 13.62
C ASP A 460 16.75 -9.92 12.26
N ASP A 461 16.01 -10.98 11.91
CA ASP A 461 16.10 -11.69 10.62
C ASP A 461 15.13 -11.12 9.56
N GLY A 462 14.34 -10.11 9.93
CA GLY A 462 13.35 -9.47 9.06
C GLY A 462 13.99 -8.53 8.04
N GLN A 463 13.63 -8.69 6.77
CA GLN A 463 13.96 -7.73 5.72
C GLN A 463 13.27 -6.38 6.00
N PRO A 464 13.82 -5.26 5.50
CA PRO A 464 13.32 -3.92 5.85
C PRO A 464 11.83 -3.71 5.54
N TRP A 465 11.33 -4.23 4.43
CA TRP A 465 9.91 -4.13 4.07
C TRP A 465 8.99 -4.85 5.07
N LEU A 466 9.38 -6.03 5.56
CA LEU A 466 8.60 -6.80 6.53
C LEU A 466 8.61 -6.10 7.89
N ASN A 467 9.76 -5.58 8.28
CA ASN A 467 9.89 -4.82 9.53
C ASN A 467 9.09 -3.50 9.48
N GLU A 468 9.05 -2.81 8.34
CA GLU A 468 8.17 -1.65 8.15
C GLU A 468 6.69 -2.04 8.27
N LEU A 469 6.27 -3.12 7.61
CA LEU A 469 4.89 -3.63 7.70
C LEU A 469 4.50 -3.98 9.15
N ARG A 470 5.42 -4.63 9.89
CA ARG A 470 5.26 -4.92 11.32
C ARG A 470 5.16 -3.65 12.16
N HIS A 471 6.00 -2.65 11.87
CA HIS A 471 6.01 -1.37 12.57
C HIS A 471 4.68 -0.62 12.40
N ILE A 472 4.18 -0.54 11.16
CA ILE A 472 2.87 0.07 10.87
C ILE A 472 1.73 -0.69 11.57
N ASN A 473 1.72 -2.03 11.53
CA ASN A 473 0.70 -2.81 12.22
C ASN A 473 0.77 -2.66 13.75
N LYS A 474 1.97 -2.54 14.32
CA LYS A 474 2.14 -2.24 15.76
C LYS A 474 1.57 -0.86 16.10
N LEU A 475 1.80 0.17 15.29
CA LEU A 475 1.19 1.49 15.47
C LEU A 475 -0.34 1.41 15.43
N ARG A 476 -0.91 0.63 14.50
CA ARG A 476 -2.37 0.39 14.44
C ARG A 476 -2.90 -0.21 15.74
N LEU A 477 -2.26 -1.26 16.26
CA LEU A 477 -2.66 -1.92 17.50
C LEU A 477 -2.58 -0.96 18.69
N LEU A 478 -1.46 -0.24 18.82
CA LEU A 478 -1.26 0.74 19.89
C LEU A 478 -2.29 1.87 19.78
N ALA A 479 -2.52 2.42 18.60
CA ALA A 479 -3.48 3.52 18.39
C ALA A 479 -4.93 3.13 18.71
N ALA A 480 -5.28 1.85 18.58
CA ALA A 480 -6.60 1.31 18.91
C ALA A 480 -6.85 1.14 20.41
N GLU A 481 -5.80 1.11 21.25
CA GLU A 481 -5.98 1.09 22.71
C GLU A 481 -6.56 2.42 23.21
N ASN A 482 -7.52 2.33 24.14
CA ASN A 482 -8.20 3.49 24.72
C ASN A 482 -7.18 4.55 25.20
N PRO A 483 -7.35 5.84 24.85
CA PRO A 483 -6.40 6.90 25.18
C PRO A 483 -6.19 7.10 26.69
N THR A 484 -7.11 6.59 27.51
CA THR A 484 -7.01 6.57 28.98
C THR A 484 -6.05 5.50 29.51
N LEU A 485 -6.00 4.31 28.89
CA LEU A 485 -5.07 3.23 29.23
C LEU A 485 -3.63 3.55 28.83
N GLN A 486 -3.44 4.27 27.71
CA GLN A 486 -2.12 4.75 27.31
C GLN A 486 -1.52 5.79 28.26
N LYS A 487 -2.34 6.66 28.88
CA LYS A 487 -1.85 7.57 29.94
C LYS A 487 -1.35 6.79 31.16
N VAL A 488 -2.02 5.69 31.52
CA VAL A 488 -1.60 4.83 32.64
C VAL A 488 -0.32 4.07 32.31
N ASN A 489 -0.20 3.49 31.11
CA ASN A 489 1.01 2.81 30.65
C ASN A 489 2.19 3.78 30.43
N PHE A 490 1.92 5.01 29.99
CA PHE A 490 2.93 6.07 29.88
C PHE A 490 3.40 6.55 31.27
N VAL A 491 2.50 6.63 32.25
CA VAL A 491 2.85 6.93 33.65
C VAL A 491 3.65 5.77 34.27
N ASP A 492 3.29 4.51 34.00
CA ASP A 492 4.04 3.35 34.48
C ASP A 492 5.43 3.25 33.82
N ALA A 493 5.54 3.50 32.51
CA ALA A 493 6.82 3.59 31.81
C ALA A 493 7.66 4.78 32.28
N LYS A 494 7.05 5.92 32.61
CA LYS A 494 7.72 7.10 33.19
C LYS A 494 8.20 6.85 34.63
N LEU A 495 7.44 6.08 35.42
CA LEU A 495 7.84 5.62 36.75
C LEU A 495 8.99 4.61 36.66
N ARG A 496 8.91 3.61 35.78
CA ARG A 496 9.99 2.64 35.55
C ARG A 496 11.26 3.28 35.00
N THR A 497 11.15 4.30 34.14
CA THR A 497 12.32 5.07 33.67
C THR A 497 12.88 6.03 34.72
N MET A 498 12.06 6.58 35.62
CA MET A 498 12.56 7.30 36.80
C MET A 498 13.28 6.37 37.79
N PHE A 499 12.74 5.19 38.05
CA PHE A 499 13.40 4.15 38.85
C PHE A 499 14.67 3.61 38.18
N GLY A 500 14.65 3.45 36.85
CA GLY A 500 15.82 3.07 36.05
C GLY A 500 16.92 4.13 36.03
N LYS A 501 16.57 5.43 35.98
CA LYS A 501 17.51 6.56 36.12
C LYS A 501 18.15 6.65 37.50
N TRP A 502 17.44 6.23 38.54
CA TRP A 502 17.98 6.15 39.90
C TRP A 502 18.98 4.99 40.07
N LEU A 503 18.81 3.90 39.30
CA LEU A 503 19.67 2.71 39.35
C LEU A 503 20.82 2.72 38.34
N THR A 504 20.64 3.36 37.19
CA THR A 504 21.60 3.38 36.08
C THR A 504 21.64 4.79 35.47
N GLY A 505 22.76 5.50 35.63
CA GLY A 505 22.93 6.88 35.15
C GLY A 505 23.02 6.99 33.62
N ALA A 506 21.99 6.59 32.89
CA ALA A 506 21.91 6.65 31.43
C ALA A 506 20.71 7.50 30.96
N ASN A 507 20.95 8.36 29.97
CA ASN A 507 20.01 9.37 29.49
C ASN A 507 19.10 8.79 28.38
N THR A 508 17.91 8.30 28.74
CA THR A 508 16.95 7.62 27.84
C THR A 508 15.70 8.47 27.51
N GLN A 509 15.83 9.79 27.37
CA GLN A 509 14.68 10.68 27.11
C GLN A 509 14.19 10.71 25.64
N THR A 510 14.91 10.10 24.69
CA THR A 510 14.61 10.24 23.25
C THR A 510 13.61 9.21 22.69
N ILE A 511 13.53 8.00 23.25
CA ILE A 511 12.76 6.90 22.63
C ILE A 511 11.24 7.07 22.84
N SER A 512 10.79 7.63 23.98
CA SER A 512 9.36 7.74 24.30
C SER A 512 8.61 8.83 23.50
N HIS A 513 9.28 9.89 23.06
CA HIS A 513 8.63 10.98 22.31
C HIS A 513 8.40 10.63 20.84
N ALA A 514 9.33 9.89 20.21
CA ALA A 514 9.21 9.47 18.80
C ALA A 514 8.03 8.51 18.55
N TYR A 515 7.79 7.55 19.45
CA TYR A 515 6.63 6.67 19.36
C TYR A 515 5.31 7.43 19.55
N SER A 516 5.28 8.45 20.43
CA SER A 516 4.07 9.26 20.63
C SER A 516 3.69 10.07 19.39
N SER A 517 4.66 10.70 18.70
CA SER A 517 4.38 11.46 17.48
C SER A 517 3.95 10.58 16.32
N GLN A 518 4.50 9.37 16.19
CA GLN A 518 4.10 8.38 15.18
C GLN A 518 2.67 7.86 15.41
N ILE A 519 2.29 7.58 16.66
CA ILE A 519 0.92 7.18 17.01
C ILE A 519 -0.08 8.31 16.70
N ASP A 520 0.28 9.56 17.00
CA ASP A 520 -0.57 10.72 16.69
C ASP A 520 -0.72 10.95 15.19
N ALA A 521 0.36 10.77 14.41
CA ALA A 521 0.30 10.81 12.95
C ALA A 521 -0.62 9.70 12.39
N TRP A 522 -0.54 8.49 12.93
CA TRP A 522 -1.41 7.37 12.55
C TRP A 522 -2.88 7.68 12.84
N ARG A 523 -3.19 8.21 14.04
CA ARG A 523 -4.56 8.60 14.40
C ARG A 523 -5.12 9.69 13.52
N LYS A 524 -4.30 10.68 13.14
CA LYS A 524 -4.71 11.74 12.20
C LYS A 524 -5.09 11.16 10.84
N TRP A 525 -4.27 10.27 10.30
CA TRP A 525 -4.57 9.58 9.04
C TRP A 525 -5.84 8.71 9.13
N GLN A 526 -5.98 7.91 10.20
CA GLN A 526 -7.17 7.10 10.44
C GLN A 526 -8.44 7.95 10.57
N SER A 527 -8.36 9.08 11.27
CA SER A 527 -9.45 10.04 11.41
C SER A 527 -9.83 10.66 10.06
N ALA A 528 -8.85 11.12 9.28
CA ALA A 528 -9.08 11.67 7.95
C ALA A 528 -9.72 10.65 7.00
N ARG A 529 -9.32 9.37 7.07
CA ARG A 529 -9.94 8.27 6.31
C ARG A 529 -11.39 8.08 6.72
N THR A 530 -11.64 7.98 8.03
CA THR A 530 -12.99 7.77 8.58
C THR A 530 -13.93 8.93 8.20
N LEU A 531 -13.45 10.17 8.30
CA LEU A 531 -14.21 11.36 7.89
C LEU A 531 -14.55 11.34 6.39
N SER A 532 -13.58 11.01 5.53
CA SER A 532 -13.79 10.90 4.09
C SER A 532 -14.82 9.82 3.74
N VAL A 533 -14.75 8.67 4.41
CA VAL A 533 -15.72 7.57 4.24
C VAL A 533 -17.11 7.96 4.73
N ASN A 534 -17.22 8.60 5.90
CA ASN A 534 -18.51 9.03 6.44
C ASN A 534 -19.21 10.03 5.52
N GLU A 535 -18.44 10.96 4.93
CA GLU A 535 -18.95 11.89 3.93
C GLU A 535 -19.43 11.16 2.66
N ALA A 536 -18.70 10.13 2.20
CA ALA A 536 -19.14 9.28 1.08
C ALA A 536 -20.43 8.49 1.41
N LEU A 537 -20.56 7.96 2.62
CA LEU A 537 -21.73 7.21 3.09
C LEU A 537 -22.98 8.09 3.25
N ASN A 538 -22.80 9.35 3.67
CA ASN A 538 -23.90 10.28 3.90
C ASN A 538 -24.49 10.87 2.58
N GLN A 539 -23.84 10.62 1.44
CA GLN A 539 -24.31 11.08 0.14
C GLN A 539 -25.23 10.04 -0.52
N ALA A 540 -26.50 10.02 -0.09
CA ALA A 540 -27.51 9.17 -0.70
C ALA A 540 -27.73 9.52 -2.19
N ALA A 541 -27.67 10.80 -2.55
CA ALA A 541 -27.73 11.30 -3.93
C ALA A 541 -26.33 11.50 -4.54
N LEU A 542 -26.23 11.50 -5.87
CA LEU A 542 -25.00 11.89 -6.58
C LEU A 542 -24.64 13.33 -6.18
N SER A 543 -23.36 13.59 -5.89
CA SER A 543 -22.87 14.89 -5.41
C SER A 543 -21.39 15.08 -5.76
N PRO A 544 -20.94 16.33 -6.03
CA PRO A 544 -19.53 16.65 -6.25
C PRO A 544 -18.79 17.06 -4.97
N SER A 545 -19.41 16.96 -3.78
CA SER A 545 -18.87 17.49 -2.52
C SER A 545 -17.50 16.93 -2.14
N LEU A 546 -17.23 15.66 -2.43
CA LEU A 546 -15.91 15.05 -2.17
C LEU A 546 -14.84 15.48 -3.18
N THR A 547 -15.22 15.98 -4.36
CA THR A 547 -14.26 16.51 -5.35
C THR A 547 -14.17 18.03 -5.37
N ALA A 548 -15.03 18.71 -4.59
CA ALA A 548 -15.07 20.16 -4.53
C ALA A 548 -13.72 20.72 -4.04
N GLY A 549 -13.13 21.62 -4.82
CA GLY A 549 -11.83 22.24 -4.53
C GLY A 549 -10.61 21.33 -4.66
N LEU A 550 -10.74 20.11 -5.22
CA LEU A 550 -9.58 19.24 -5.46
C LEU A 550 -8.67 19.75 -6.59
N PHE A 551 -9.25 20.39 -7.60
CA PHE A 551 -8.56 20.74 -8.85
C PHE A 551 -8.24 22.24 -8.97
N GLU A 552 -8.53 23.03 -7.93
CA GLU A 552 -8.21 24.45 -7.92
C GLU A 552 -6.69 24.63 -7.66
N PRO A 553 -5.98 25.44 -8.47
CA PRO A 553 -4.58 25.76 -8.22
C PRO A 553 -4.51 26.56 -6.92
N ALA A 554 -3.98 25.96 -5.85
CA ALA A 554 -4.02 26.52 -4.51
C ALA A 554 -3.26 27.87 -4.39
N PRO A 555 -3.89 28.88 -3.77
CA PRO A 555 -3.17 29.71 -2.81
C PRO A 555 -3.93 29.73 -1.48
N ASP A 556 -3.25 29.33 -0.40
CA ASP A 556 -3.62 29.62 0.99
C ASP A 556 -5.12 29.57 1.36
N ALA A 557 -5.71 28.38 1.32
CA ALA A 557 -6.95 28.10 2.05
C ALA A 557 -6.87 26.73 2.73
N LYS A 558 -7.05 26.72 4.05
CA LYS A 558 -7.11 25.51 4.91
C LYS A 558 -7.96 24.42 4.23
N PRO A 559 -7.53 23.15 4.22
CA PRO A 559 -8.21 22.11 3.47
C PRO A 559 -9.61 21.88 4.04
N ARG A 560 -10.65 22.37 3.35
CA ARG A 560 -12.05 22.03 3.65
C ARG A 560 -12.40 20.63 3.15
N ASN A 561 -11.70 20.13 2.14
CA ASN A 561 -11.99 18.83 1.55
C ASN A 561 -11.33 17.69 2.36
N PRO A 562 -12.10 16.67 2.78
CA PRO A 562 -11.59 15.56 3.58
C PRO A 562 -10.57 14.69 2.83
N LEU A 563 -10.66 14.57 1.49
CA LEU A 563 -9.68 13.82 0.69
C LEU A 563 -8.31 14.50 0.64
N ILE A 564 -8.24 15.84 0.56
CA ILE A 564 -6.96 16.56 0.65
C ILE A 564 -6.30 16.28 2.00
N THR A 565 -7.09 16.31 3.08
CA THR A 565 -6.61 16.01 4.43
C THR A 565 -6.16 14.55 4.56
N LEU A 566 -6.83 13.62 3.88
CA LEU A 566 -6.45 12.20 3.86
C LEU A 566 -5.08 11.98 3.22
N PHE A 567 -4.83 12.50 2.02
CA PHE A 567 -3.53 12.38 1.36
C PHE A 567 -2.42 13.14 2.12
N ALA A 568 -2.70 14.36 2.61
CA ALA A 568 -1.73 15.13 3.38
C ALA A 568 -1.34 14.44 4.72
N SER A 569 -2.32 13.83 5.41
CA SER A 569 -2.06 13.07 6.64
C SER A 569 -1.34 11.75 6.38
N TYR A 570 -1.56 11.12 5.23
CA TYR A 570 -0.78 9.96 4.76
C TYR A 570 0.69 10.36 4.51
N ASP A 571 0.94 11.44 3.78
CA ASP A 571 2.30 11.93 3.53
C ASP A 571 3.02 12.32 4.82
N GLN A 572 2.29 12.94 5.76
CA GLN A 572 2.81 13.24 7.09
C GLN A 572 3.16 11.96 7.86
N LEU A 573 2.27 10.95 7.85
CA LEU A 573 2.50 9.67 8.49
C LEU A 573 3.77 9.00 7.93
N ARG A 574 3.86 8.87 6.61
CA ARG A 574 5.03 8.29 5.93
C ARG A 574 6.32 9.02 6.29
N LYS A 575 6.33 10.35 6.24
CA LYS A 575 7.49 11.18 6.63
C LYS A 575 7.91 11.00 8.10
N THR A 576 6.97 10.72 9.00
CA THR A 576 7.28 10.49 10.43
C THR A 576 7.82 9.08 10.74
N LEU A 577 7.57 8.11 9.85
CA LEU A 577 8.05 6.74 9.99
C LEU A 577 9.38 6.50 9.29
N GLU A 578 9.65 7.15 8.16
CA GLU A 578 10.79 6.85 7.30
C GLU A 578 12.15 6.78 8.03
N PRO A 579 12.81 5.60 8.04
CA PRO A 579 14.25 5.51 7.97
C PRO A 579 14.68 5.71 6.49
N GLN A 580 15.86 6.26 6.25
CA GLN A 580 16.39 6.73 4.95
C GLN A 580 16.53 5.68 3.80
N SER A 581 15.90 4.50 3.87
CA SER A 581 16.07 3.46 2.86
C SER A 581 14.96 3.50 1.79
N GLN A 582 15.25 4.14 0.65
CA GLN A 582 14.47 4.03 -0.58
C GLN A 582 14.56 2.59 -1.14
N GLN A 583 13.76 1.67 -0.60
CA GLN A 583 13.68 0.29 -1.08
C GLN A 583 12.30 0.01 -1.67
N LEU A 584 12.29 -0.58 -2.87
CA LEU A 584 11.05 -0.90 -3.60
C LEU A 584 10.04 -1.71 -2.77
N GLY A 585 10.51 -2.63 -1.92
CA GLY A 585 9.63 -3.42 -1.05
C GLY A 585 8.92 -2.58 0.02
N VAL A 586 9.61 -1.57 0.57
CA VAL A 586 9.04 -0.63 1.55
C VAL A 586 7.98 0.25 0.88
N ASP A 587 8.25 0.75 -0.32
CA ASP A 587 7.27 1.52 -1.09
C ASP A 587 6.01 0.71 -1.40
N ALA A 588 6.16 -0.58 -1.72
CA ALA A 588 5.03 -1.48 -1.95
C ALA A 588 4.18 -1.71 -0.70
N VAL A 589 4.80 -1.74 0.49
CA VAL A 589 4.06 -1.77 1.77
C VAL A 589 3.23 -0.48 1.92
N TRP A 590 3.83 0.68 1.69
CA TRP A 590 3.10 1.96 1.77
C TRP A 590 1.97 2.07 0.75
N ALA A 591 2.13 1.48 -0.44
CA ALA A 591 1.06 1.41 -1.45
C ALA A 591 -0.18 0.65 -0.94
N LEU A 592 -0.03 -0.38 -0.09
CA LEU A 592 -1.18 -1.06 0.56
C LEU A 592 -1.99 -0.10 1.43
N TYR A 593 -1.31 0.80 2.15
CA TYR A 593 -1.95 1.76 3.04
C TYR A 593 -2.51 2.98 2.29
N GLN A 594 -1.89 3.37 1.17
CA GLN A 594 -2.41 4.41 0.28
C GLN A 594 -3.63 3.96 -0.53
N SER A 595 -3.76 2.65 -0.78
CA SER A 595 -4.85 2.05 -1.54
C SER A 595 -6.23 2.51 -1.07
N ASP A 596 -6.46 2.66 0.24
CA ASP A 596 -7.75 3.14 0.76
C ASP A 596 -8.07 4.56 0.28
N ALA A 597 -7.08 5.45 0.26
CA ALA A 597 -7.23 6.82 -0.22
C ALA A 597 -7.44 6.86 -1.74
N ASN A 598 -6.70 6.03 -2.49
CA ASN A 598 -6.85 5.91 -3.94
C ASN A 598 -8.25 5.40 -4.34
N ASN A 599 -8.78 4.40 -3.64
CA ASN A 599 -10.13 3.88 -3.89
C ASN A 599 -11.23 4.88 -3.51
N LEU A 600 -11.05 5.64 -2.42
CA LEU A 600 -11.99 6.71 -2.05
C LEU A 600 -11.97 7.87 -3.05
N LEU A 601 -10.80 8.20 -3.60
CA LEU A 601 -10.69 9.17 -4.68
C LEU A 601 -11.39 8.67 -5.95
N ALA A 602 -11.12 7.44 -6.36
CA ALA A 602 -11.78 6.81 -7.52
C ALA A 602 -13.31 6.83 -7.38
N HIS A 603 -13.81 6.52 -6.17
CA HIS A 603 -15.22 6.62 -5.81
C HIS A 603 -15.78 8.04 -5.97
N ALA A 604 -15.08 9.03 -5.41
CA ALA A 604 -15.49 10.42 -5.47
C ALA A 604 -15.51 10.93 -6.91
N LEU A 605 -14.47 10.65 -7.70
CA LEU A 605 -14.38 11.03 -9.12
C LEU A 605 -15.51 10.41 -9.95
N ALA A 606 -15.80 9.12 -9.76
CA ALA A 606 -16.90 8.45 -10.46
C ALA A 606 -18.27 9.04 -10.10
N ARG A 607 -18.54 9.28 -8.81
CA ARG A 607 -19.80 9.90 -8.36
C ARG A 607 -19.96 11.34 -8.85
N SER A 608 -18.89 12.12 -8.87
CA SER A 608 -18.89 13.49 -9.41
C SER A 608 -19.11 13.51 -10.91
N GLY A 609 -18.49 12.59 -11.65
CA GLY A 609 -18.75 12.41 -13.09
C GLY A 609 -20.23 12.10 -13.35
N CYS A 610 -20.82 11.17 -12.58
CA CYS A 610 -22.24 10.85 -12.70
C CYS A 610 -23.18 11.97 -12.29
N TRP A 611 -22.83 12.71 -11.24
CA TRP A 611 -23.56 13.91 -10.87
C TRP A 611 -23.56 14.93 -12.01
N LEU A 612 -22.39 15.19 -12.60
CA LEU A 612 -22.25 16.11 -13.73
C LEU A 612 -23.11 15.66 -14.92
N ASN A 613 -23.15 14.36 -15.20
CA ASN A 613 -24.01 13.80 -16.25
C ASN A 613 -25.51 14.01 -15.93
N ALA A 614 -25.94 13.82 -14.69
CA ALA A 614 -27.31 14.11 -14.28
C ALA A 614 -27.66 15.61 -14.40
N GLN A 615 -26.72 16.50 -14.08
CA GLN A 615 -26.87 17.94 -14.31
C GLN A 615 -26.96 18.27 -15.81
N TRP A 616 -26.18 17.60 -16.65
CA TRP A 616 -26.23 17.78 -18.11
C TRP A 616 -27.59 17.40 -18.69
N GLN A 617 -28.11 16.24 -18.30
CA GLN A 617 -29.43 15.78 -18.74
C GLN A 617 -30.54 16.78 -18.36
N SER A 618 -30.50 17.30 -17.13
CA SER A 618 -31.55 18.18 -16.60
C SER A 618 -31.44 19.63 -17.07
N LYS A 619 -30.23 20.18 -17.19
CA LYS A 619 -30.02 21.62 -17.47
C LYS A 619 -29.73 21.94 -18.93
N VAL A 620 -29.27 20.97 -19.73
CA VAL A 620 -28.93 21.19 -21.14
C VAL A 620 -29.83 20.35 -22.05
N MET A 621 -29.81 19.01 -21.89
CA MET A 621 -30.51 18.13 -22.82
C MET A 621 -32.04 18.22 -22.73
N TRP A 622 -32.60 18.30 -21.51
CA TRP A 622 -34.05 18.37 -21.32
C TRP A 622 -34.66 19.69 -21.85
N PRO A 623 -34.16 20.89 -21.51
CA PRO A 623 -34.65 22.14 -22.09
C PRO A 623 -34.51 22.18 -23.61
N MET A 624 -33.39 21.68 -24.15
CA MET A 624 -33.15 21.62 -25.59
C MET A 624 -34.18 20.73 -26.30
N ARG A 625 -34.42 19.50 -25.81
CA ARG A 625 -35.42 18.59 -26.38
C ARG A 625 -36.84 19.17 -26.31
N LYS A 626 -37.16 19.87 -25.22
CA LYS A 626 -38.46 20.54 -25.05
C LYS A 626 -38.64 21.67 -26.06
N ASN A 627 -37.63 22.54 -26.21
CA ASN A 627 -37.70 23.71 -27.08
C ASN A 627 -37.63 23.36 -28.58
N ALA A 628 -36.97 22.25 -28.93
CA ALA A 628 -36.88 21.75 -30.30
C ALA A 628 -38.25 21.52 -30.96
N ALA A 629 -39.29 21.24 -30.16
CA ALA A 629 -40.65 21.02 -30.64
C ALA A 629 -41.46 22.32 -30.84
N THR A 630 -41.01 23.46 -30.29
CA THR A 630 -41.84 24.68 -30.16
C THR A 630 -41.23 25.96 -30.72
N GLN A 631 -39.91 26.02 -30.87
CA GLN A 631 -39.18 27.23 -31.27
C GLN A 631 -38.61 27.11 -32.69
N ASP A 632 -38.33 28.23 -33.34
CA ASP A 632 -37.60 28.28 -34.60
C ASP A 632 -36.09 27.98 -34.42
N TYR A 633 -35.42 27.62 -35.51
CA TYR A 633 -34.05 27.11 -35.47
C TYR A 633 -33.02 28.12 -34.92
N ASP A 634 -33.19 29.40 -35.22
CA ASP A 634 -32.26 30.45 -34.78
C ASP A 634 -32.41 30.70 -33.27
N THR A 635 -33.64 30.76 -32.77
CA THR A 635 -33.93 30.84 -31.33
C THR A 635 -33.43 29.60 -30.58
N GLN A 636 -33.56 28.40 -31.17
CA GLN A 636 -33.01 27.17 -30.58
C GLN A 636 -31.50 27.23 -30.41
N GLN A 637 -30.75 27.77 -31.38
CA GLN A 637 -29.30 27.91 -31.27
C GLN A 637 -28.91 28.87 -30.14
N LEU A 638 -29.57 30.03 -30.04
CA LEU A 638 -29.29 31.02 -29.00
C LEU A 638 -29.53 30.46 -27.59
N LEU A 639 -30.68 29.79 -27.38
CA LEU A 639 -31.01 29.18 -26.10
C LEU A 639 -30.05 28.03 -25.75
N THR A 640 -29.66 27.22 -26.74
CA THR A 640 -28.68 26.14 -26.53
C THR A 640 -27.34 26.70 -26.07
N TRP A 641 -26.89 27.80 -26.67
CA TRP A 641 -25.67 28.47 -26.23
C TRP A 641 -25.77 28.94 -24.76
N GLN A 642 -26.88 29.57 -24.39
CA GLN A 642 -27.11 30.00 -23.01
C GLN A 642 -27.06 28.83 -22.03
N TYR A 643 -27.73 27.72 -22.34
CA TYR A 643 -27.70 26.53 -21.48
C TYR A 643 -26.29 25.95 -21.33
N LEU A 644 -25.51 25.93 -22.42
CA LEU A 644 -24.12 25.47 -22.39
C LEU A 644 -23.25 26.40 -21.56
N ALA A 645 -23.32 27.71 -21.75
CA ALA A 645 -22.56 28.69 -20.99
C ALA A 645 -22.91 28.64 -19.48
N ASP A 646 -24.19 28.58 -19.13
CA ASP A 646 -24.66 28.46 -17.75
C ASP A 646 -24.22 27.13 -17.11
N PHE A 647 -24.20 26.04 -17.90
CA PHE A 647 -23.71 24.75 -17.46
C PHE A 647 -22.20 24.78 -17.16
N MET A 648 -21.42 25.43 -18.03
CA MET A 648 -19.97 25.54 -17.84
C MET A 648 -19.61 26.44 -16.65
N ARG A 649 -20.31 27.57 -16.47
CA ARG A 649 -20.09 28.50 -15.35
C ARG A 649 -20.64 28.01 -14.01
N GLY A 650 -21.63 27.11 -14.04
CA GLY A 650 -22.24 26.53 -12.85
C GLY A 650 -21.70 25.12 -12.55
N PRO A 651 -22.45 24.05 -12.92
CA PRO A 651 -22.08 22.66 -12.61
C PRO A 651 -20.65 22.22 -12.97
N ALA A 652 -20.07 22.70 -14.07
CA ALA A 652 -18.76 22.22 -14.53
C ALA A 652 -17.54 23.01 -14.00
N LYS A 653 -17.74 24.24 -13.47
CA LYS A 653 -16.66 25.19 -13.11
C LYS A 653 -15.57 24.58 -12.22
N GLY A 654 -15.95 23.76 -11.24
CA GLY A 654 -15.01 23.15 -10.28
C GLY A 654 -14.52 21.74 -10.64
N LEU A 655 -14.87 21.21 -11.83
CA LEU A 655 -14.51 19.85 -12.27
C LEU A 655 -13.60 19.85 -13.52
N LEU A 656 -13.39 21.02 -14.12
CA LEU A 656 -12.54 21.22 -15.28
C LEU A 656 -11.36 22.12 -14.90
N VAL A 657 -10.18 21.79 -15.40
CA VAL A 657 -8.98 22.61 -15.25
C VAL A 657 -8.65 23.20 -16.61
N VAL A 658 -8.40 24.50 -16.68
CA VAL A 658 -8.02 25.18 -17.91
C VAL A 658 -6.51 25.36 -17.94
N ASN A 659 -5.85 24.85 -18.97
CA ASN A 659 -4.43 25.05 -19.23
C ASN A 659 -4.21 25.64 -20.63
N ASP A 660 -2.95 25.79 -21.05
CA ASP A 660 -2.57 26.34 -22.36
C ASP A 660 -3.14 25.56 -23.56
N GLN A 661 -3.59 24.32 -23.35
CA GLN A 661 -4.22 23.45 -24.36
C GLN A 661 -5.76 23.44 -24.28
N GLY A 662 -6.34 24.31 -23.46
CA GLY A 662 -7.78 24.42 -23.22
C GLY A 662 -8.27 23.64 -21.99
N PRO A 663 -9.60 23.57 -21.78
CA PRO A 663 -10.18 22.82 -20.67
C PRO A 663 -9.92 21.31 -20.77
N GLN A 664 -9.47 20.74 -19.65
CA GLN A 664 -9.21 19.32 -19.42
C GLN A 664 -9.98 18.83 -18.19
N ALA A 665 -10.13 17.50 -18.07
CA ALA A 665 -10.73 16.89 -16.88
C ALA A 665 -9.85 17.19 -15.66
N GLY A 666 -10.46 17.50 -14.52
CA GLY A 666 -9.73 17.64 -13.26
C GLY A 666 -8.98 16.36 -12.91
N GLU A 667 -7.71 16.51 -12.52
CA GLU A 667 -6.82 15.42 -12.12
C GLU A 667 -6.29 15.65 -10.70
N PHE A 668 -6.28 14.60 -9.89
CA PHE A 668 -5.71 14.61 -8.54
C PHE A 668 -5.00 13.27 -8.27
N HIS A 669 -3.75 13.31 -7.79
CA HIS A 669 -2.92 12.12 -7.54
C HIS A 669 -2.92 11.07 -8.67
N GLY A 670 -2.86 11.50 -9.93
CA GLY A 670 -2.80 10.61 -11.10
C GLY A 670 -4.14 9.99 -11.54
N GLN A 671 -5.25 10.37 -10.90
CA GLN A 671 -6.61 9.97 -11.30
C GLN A 671 -7.38 11.18 -11.83
N SER A 672 -8.06 11.02 -12.96
CA SER A 672 -8.84 12.07 -13.62
C SER A 672 -10.34 11.76 -13.58
N LEU A 673 -11.18 12.79 -13.68
CA LEU A 673 -12.63 12.57 -13.85
C LEU A 673 -12.91 11.76 -15.13
N PRO A 674 -13.85 10.79 -15.08
CA PRO A 674 -14.19 9.94 -16.24
C PRO A 674 -15.09 10.68 -17.25
N LEU A 675 -14.61 11.81 -17.78
CA LEU A 675 -15.33 12.64 -18.76
C LEU A 675 -15.22 12.07 -20.17
N THR A 676 -16.29 12.19 -20.97
CA THR A 676 -16.27 11.67 -22.34
C THR A 676 -15.42 12.57 -23.25
N PRO A 677 -14.65 12.00 -24.19
CA PRO A 677 -13.87 12.79 -25.15
C PRO A 677 -14.72 13.78 -25.95
N LYS A 678 -15.96 13.40 -26.26
CA LYS A 678 -16.94 14.27 -26.96
C LYS A 678 -17.29 15.50 -26.12
N PHE A 679 -17.53 15.34 -24.82
CA PHE A 679 -17.79 16.47 -23.92
C PHE A 679 -16.58 17.40 -23.82
N LEU A 680 -15.37 16.85 -23.66
CA LEU A 680 -14.15 17.66 -23.61
C LEU A 680 -13.91 18.43 -24.92
N SER A 681 -14.22 17.83 -26.07
CA SER A 681 -14.10 18.52 -27.36
C SER A 681 -15.00 19.75 -27.46
N ILE A 682 -16.21 19.67 -26.88
CA ILE A 682 -17.15 20.78 -26.85
C ILE A 682 -16.73 21.82 -25.82
N ALA A 683 -16.31 21.40 -24.63
CA ALA A 683 -15.79 22.31 -23.62
C ALA A 683 -14.66 23.19 -24.20
N ARG A 684 -13.75 22.62 -24.99
CA ARG A 684 -12.67 23.37 -25.67
C ARG A 684 -13.14 24.36 -26.73
N ASN A 685 -14.26 24.07 -27.40
CA ASN A 685 -14.81 24.94 -28.43
C ASN A 685 -15.74 26.03 -27.85
N ILE A 686 -16.30 25.81 -26.65
CA ILE A 686 -17.26 26.71 -26.00
C ILE A 686 -16.59 27.66 -25.02
N LEU A 687 -15.56 27.21 -24.31
CA LEU A 687 -14.82 28.04 -23.37
C LEU A 687 -13.61 28.64 -24.06
N THR A 688 -13.59 29.97 -24.23
CA THR A 688 -12.32 30.68 -24.35
C THR A 688 -11.68 30.78 -22.96
N PRO A 689 -10.34 30.89 -22.84
CA PRO A 689 -9.67 31.06 -21.53
C PRO A 689 -10.22 32.23 -20.70
N GLU A 690 -10.84 33.22 -21.36
CA GLU A 690 -11.37 34.44 -20.77
C GLU A 690 -12.79 34.26 -20.17
N ASP A 691 -13.58 33.30 -20.67
CA ASP A 691 -14.96 33.01 -20.22
C ASP A 691 -15.06 32.33 -18.85
N VAL A 692 -13.93 31.86 -18.32
CA VAL A 692 -13.81 31.14 -17.05
C VAL A 692 -13.43 32.08 -15.89
N LEU A 693 -13.01 33.31 -16.21
CA LEU A 693 -12.67 34.34 -15.22
C LEU A 693 -13.96 35.01 -14.68
N ASP A 694 -14.04 35.19 -13.35
CA ASP A 694 -15.23 35.79 -12.67
C ASP A 694 -15.49 37.27 -13.02
N VAL A 695 -14.63 37.88 -13.84
CA VAL A 695 -14.75 39.27 -14.28
C VAL A 695 -14.84 39.31 -15.81
N PRO A 696 -16.00 39.65 -16.40
CA PRO A 696 -16.05 39.91 -17.84
C PRO A 696 -15.14 41.11 -18.14
N ALA A 697 -14.04 40.88 -18.86
CA ALA A 697 -13.15 41.94 -19.26
C ALA A 697 -13.88 42.90 -20.23
N ARG A 698 -13.57 44.19 -20.10
CA ARG A 698 -14.13 45.34 -20.84
C ARG A 698 -14.06 45.26 -22.38
N GLN A 699 -13.53 44.19 -22.97
CA GLN A 699 -13.28 44.09 -24.41
C GLN A 699 -14.57 43.96 -25.22
N ASN A 700 -15.56 43.19 -24.76
CA ASN A 700 -16.85 43.08 -25.48
C ASN A 700 -17.66 44.39 -25.42
N THR A 701 -17.56 45.14 -24.32
CA THR A 701 -18.18 46.47 -24.20
C THR A 701 -17.42 47.54 -24.99
N GLN A 702 -16.11 47.39 -25.22
CA GLN A 702 -15.32 48.39 -25.99
C GLN A 702 -15.74 48.48 -27.46
N GLY A 703 -16.17 47.39 -28.08
CA GLY A 703 -16.67 47.39 -29.46
C GLY A 703 -18.00 48.13 -29.58
N GLU A 704 -18.94 47.83 -28.68
CA GLU A 704 -20.25 48.49 -28.61
C GLU A 704 -20.13 49.98 -28.24
N ASP A 705 -19.26 50.33 -27.29
CA ASP A 705 -18.99 51.72 -26.91
C ASP A 705 -18.37 52.52 -28.07
N ARG A 706 -17.45 51.92 -28.85
CA ARG A 706 -16.87 52.55 -30.05
C ARG A 706 -17.90 52.74 -31.16
N LEU A 707 -18.80 51.78 -31.37
CA LEU A 707 -19.90 51.93 -32.32
C LEU A 707 -20.83 53.07 -31.90
N ALA A 708 -21.16 53.17 -30.61
CA ALA A 708 -22.01 54.22 -30.08
C ALA A 708 -21.38 55.62 -30.26
N THR A 709 -20.08 55.78 -29.98
CA THR A 709 -19.39 57.07 -30.15
C THR A 709 -19.24 57.46 -31.62
N LEU A 710 -19.00 56.49 -32.51
CA LEU A 710 -18.92 56.74 -33.95
C LEU A 710 -20.28 57.15 -34.53
N ASN A 711 -21.36 56.51 -34.10
CA ASN A 711 -22.73 56.86 -34.50
C ASN A 711 -23.09 58.29 -34.09
N ASP A 712 -22.77 58.70 -32.85
CA ASP A 712 -22.99 60.06 -32.36
C ASP A 712 -22.17 61.10 -33.14
N ALA A 713 -20.94 60.77 -33.55
CA ALA A 713 -20.11 61.64 -34.38
C ALA A 713 -20.68 61.83 -35.81
N ILE A 714 -21.14 60.74 -36.43
CA ILE A 714 -21.81 60.78 -37.75
C ILE A 714 -23.09 61.62 -37.67
N GLU A 715 -23.91 61.43 -36.62
CA GLU A 715 -25.16 62.19 -36.45
C GLU A 715 -24.89 63.69 -36.31
N LYS A 716 -23.89 64.08 -35.50
CA LYS A 716 -23.49 65.48 -35.31
C LYS A 716 -22.99 66.13 -36.60
N LEU A 717 -22.14 65.44 -37.36
CA LEU A 717 -21.63 65.97 -38.63
C LEU A 717 -22.75 66.05 -39.68
N THR A 718 -23.67 65.09 -39.71
CA THR A 718 -24.83 65.11 -40.62
C THR A 718 -25.74 66.30 -40.33
N GLN A 719 -25.99 66.60 -39.05
CA GLN A 719 -26.74 67.80 -38.67
C GLN A 719 -26.01 69.07 -39.10
N LYS A 720 -24.69 69.14 -38.91
CA LYS A 720 -23.90 70.32 -39.31
C LYS A 720 -23.86 70.50 -40.83
N GLN A 721 -23.78 69.42 -41.61
CA GLN A 721 -23.85 69.47 -43.06
C GLN A 721 -25.19 70.05 -43.53
N LYS A 722 -26.31 69.59 -42.97
CA LYS A 722 -27.64 70.17 -43.25
C LYS A 722 -27.71 71.67 -42.98
N THR A 723 -27.10 72.16 -41.89
CA THR A 723 -27.09 73.61 -41.61
C THR A 723 -26.31 74.43 -42.64
N LEU A 724 -25.29 73.86 -43.27
CA LEU A 724 -24.55 74.53 -44.36
C LEU A 724 -25.38 74.57 -45.64
N GLU A 725 -26.10 73.48 -45.94
CA GLU A 725 -26.95 73.35 -47.13
C GLU A 725 -28.19 74.25 -47.10
N GLU A 726 -28.66 74.63 -45.91
CA GLU A 726 -29.79 75.55 -45.74
C GLU A 726 -29.43 77.02 -46.00
N HIS A 727 -28.14 77.39 -46.04
CA HIS A 727 -27.72 78.79 -46.17
C HIS A 727 -27.50 79.20 -47.65
N PRO A 728 -28.27 80.16 -48.20
CA PRO A 728 -28.12 80.61 -49.58
C PRO A 728 -26.95 81.59 -49.75
N TYR A 729 -26.18 81.42 -50.82
CA TYR A 729 -25.17 82.38 -51.26
C TYR A 729 -25.57 82.98 -52.61
N THR A 730 -25.50 84.31 -52.72
CA THR A 730 -25.92 85.03 -53.93
C THR A 730 -24.73 85.66 -54.64
N VAL A 731 -24.62 85.45 -55.95
CA VAL A 731 -23.59 86.07 -56.79
C VAL A 731 -24.26 86.82 -57.94
N SER A 732 -23.88 88.08 -58.13
CA SER A 732 -24.35 88.90 -59.24
C SER A 732 -23.33 88.91 -60.36
N ILE A 733 -23.76 88.51 -61.55
CA ILE A 733 -22.92 88.39 -62.75
C ILE A 733 -23.44 89.38 -63.79
N VAL A 734 -22.52 90.14 -64.37
CA VAL A 734 -22.78 91.00 -65.53
C VAL A 734 -22.08 90.42 -66.75
N SER A 735 -22.82 90.15 -67.81
CA SER A 735 -22.26 89.69 -69.09
C SER A 735 -21.54 90.81 -69.82
N GLN A 736 -20.49 90.44 -70.56
CA GLN A 736 -19.76 91.30 -71.49
C GLN A 736 -19.67 90.62 -72.86
N PRO A 737 -19.35 91.37 -73.94
CA PRO A 737 -19.27 90.80 -75.28
C PRO A 737 -18.30 89.62 -75.36
N ALA A 738 -18.80 88.47 -75.84
CA ALA A 738 -17.97 87.33 -76.17
C ALA A 738 -17.27 87.57 -77.51
N THR A 739 -15.99 87.23 -77.58
CA THR A 739 -15.15 87.47 -78.75
C THR A 739 -14.36 86.23 -79.13
N VAL A 740 -13.97 86.14 -80.39
CA VAL A 740 -13.03 85.13 -80.88
C VAL A 740 -11.72 85.84 -81.27
N PRO A 741 -10.54 85.24 -81.03
CA PRO A 741 -9.26 85.80 -81.46
C PRO A 741 -9.18 86.04 -82.98
N GLU A 742 -8.28 86.93 -83.43
CA GLU A 742 -8.16 87.33 -84.83
C GLU A 742 -8.04 86.14 -85.81
N GLY A 743 -8.78 86.17 -86.93
CA GLY A 743 -8.74 85.14 -87.99
C GLY A 743 -9.95 84.21 -88.08
N ALA A 744 -10.94 84.36 -87.20
CA ALA A 744 -12.21 83.61 -87.25
C ALA A 744 -13.19 84.17 -88.32
N ARG A 745 -13.95 83.30 -88.98
CA ARG A 745 -14.94 83.70 -90.02
C ARG A 745 -16.28 84.16 -89.45
N LEU A 746 -16.51 83.94 -88.16
CA LEU A 746 -17.79 84.11 -87.50
C LEU A 746 -17.55 84.60 -86.07
N ILE A 747 -18.30 85.63 -85.65
CA ILE A 747 -18.21 86.20 -84.30
C ILE A 747 -19.41 85.78 -83.46
N PRO A 748 -19.25 85.59 -82.14
CA PRO A 748 -20.37 85.34 -81.24
C PRO A 748 -21.37 86.51 -81.24
N THR A 749 -22.66 86.20 -81.18
CA THR A 749 -23.75 87.17 -81.03
C THR A 749 -24.25 87.32 -79.60
N GLY A 750 -23.80 86.47 -78.68
CA GLY A 750 -24.23 86.52 -77.29
C GLY A 750 -23.78 85.32 -76.46
N VAL A 751 -24.18 85.28 -75.19
CA VAL A 751 -23.93 84.18 -74.25
C VAL A 751 -25.16 83.91 -73.40
N ARG A 752 -25.36 82.65 -73.02
CA ARG A 752 -26.37 82.23 -72.04
C ARG A 752 -25.70 81.40 -70.96
N LEU A 753 -25.81 81.81 -69.71
CA LEU A 753 -25.32 81.09 -68.53
C LEU A 753 -26.50 80.53 -67.75
N THR A 754 -26.49 79.24 -67.46
CA THR A 754 -27.54 78.53 -66.71
C THR A 754 -26.95 77.81 -65.52
N LEU A 755 -27.45 78.04 -64.32
CA LEU A 755 -27.13 77.28 -63.11
C LEU A 755 -28.30 76.35 -62.79
N VAL A 756 -28.03 75.05 -62.62
CA VAL A 756 -29.05 74.02 -62.32
C VAL A 756 -28.91 73.57 -60.87
N CYS A 757 -29.95 73.85 -60.07
CA CYS A 757 -30.04 73.40 -58.68
C CYS A 757 -31.33 72.61 -58.42
N GLN A 758 -31.39 71.89 -57.30
CA GLN A 758 -32.58 71.15 -56.86
C GLN A 758 -33.82 72.06 -56.73
N SER A 759 -33.61 73.35 -56.39
CA SER A 759 -34.65 74.37 -56.27
C SER A 759 -35.12 74.97 -57.60
N GLY A 760 -34.47 74.64 -58.72
CA GLY A 760 -34.76 75.14 -60.06
C GLY A 760 -33.52 75.67 -60.79
N SER A 761 -33.69 76.01 -62.07
CA SER A 761 -32.62 76.57 -62.90
C SER A 761 -32.71 78.09 -63.01
N THR A 762 -31.59 78.79 -62.84
CA THR A 762 -31.49 80.25 -63.05
C THR A 762 -30.67 80.53 -64.30
N VAL A 763 -31.11 81.51 -65.12
CA VAL A 763 -30.53 81.77 -66.44
C VAL A 763 -30.20 83.26 -66.59
N LEU A 764 -29.01 83.57 -67.10
CA LEU A 764 -28.61 84.85 -67.68
C LEU A 764 -28.53 84.65 -69.18
N ASP A 765 -29.25 85.45 -69.97
CA ASP A 765 -29.20 85.40 -71.43
C ASP A 765 -28.90 86.79 -72.01
N SER A 766 -27.76 86.93 -72.71
CA SER A 766 -27.24 88.19 -73.24
C SER A 766 -26.94 88.08 -74.73
N MET A 767 -27.19 89.17 -75.47
CA MET A 767 -26.86 89.31 -76.90
C MET A 767 -25.65 90.25 -77.10
N ASN A 768 -24.58 90.05 -76.31
CA ASN A 768 -23.40 90.93 -76.21
C ASN A 768 -23.69 92.33 -75.63
N PHE A 769 -24.73 92.43 -74.79
CA PHE A 769 -25.02 93.62 -74.00
C PHE A 769 -24.68 93.37 -72.52
N ALA A 770 -24.60 94.45 -71.73
CA ALA A 770 -24.32 94.38 -70.31
C ALA A 770 -25.55 93.94 -69.50
N GLU A 771 -25.94 92.67 -69.65
CA GLU A 771 -27.05 92.05 -68.89
C GLU A 771 -26.57 91.62 -67.50
N THR A 772 -27.34 91.95 -66.47
CA THR A 772 -27.05 91.59 -65.08
C THR A 772 -28.05 90.55 -64.58
N GLN A 773 -27.58 89.48 -63.96
CA GLN A 773 -28.41 88.48 -63.28
C GLN A 773 -27.85 88.12 -61.91
N THR A 774 -28.72 87.77 -60.97
CA THR A 774 -28.32 87.27 -59.65
C THR A 774 -28.63 85.78 -59.55
N PHE A 775 -27.61 85.00 -59.21
CA PHE A 775 -27.68 83.55 -59.04
C PHE A 775 -27.67 83.21 -57.54
N ILE A 776 -28.49 82.24 -57.15
CA ILE A 776 -28.58 81.74 -55.77
C ILE A 776 -28.02 80.31 -55.77
N TRP A 777 -27.00 80.06 -54.95
CA TRP A 777 -26.36 78.77 -54.79
C TRP A 777 -26.50 78.28 -53.35
N HIS A 778 -26.80 77.00 -53.19
CA HIS A 778 -26.78 76.30 -51.91
C HIS A 778 -25.73 75.18 -52.01
N PRO A 779 -24.84 75.02 -51.00
CA PRO A 779 -23.88 73.92 -50.99
C PRO A 779 -24.56 72.57 -51.20
N GLY A 780 -23.98 71.70 -52.04
CA GLY A 780 -24.49 70.32 -52.26
C GLY A 780 -25.85 70.21 -52.97
N GLN A 781 -26.47 71.31 -53.40
CA GLN A 781 -27.80 71.30 -54.04
C GLN A 781 -27.79 71.78 -55.49
N CYS A 782 -26.65 72.23 -56.00
CA CYS A 782 -26.48 72.64 -57.40
C CYS A 782 -25.58 71.64 -58.11
N THR A 783 -26.06 71.12 -59.23
CA THR A 783 -25.50 69.92 -59.87
C THR A 783 -24.74 70.22 -61.15
N SER A 784 -25.08 71.30 -61.85
CA SER A 784 -24.37 71.69 -63.07
C SER A 784 -24.51 73.17 -63.42
N VAL A 785 -23.56 73.64 -64.24
CA VAL A 785 -23.52 74.99 -64.81
C VAL A 785 -23.33 74.88 -66.31
N LYS A 786 -24.25 75.41 -67.09
CA LYS A 786 -24.20 75.38 -68.55
C LYS A 786 -23.93 76.76 -69.12
N LEU A 787 -22.82 76.92 -69.83
CA LEU A 787 -22.46 78.11 -70.57
C LEU A 787 -22.64 77.88 -72.07
N GLU A 788 -23.57 78.60 -72.69
CA GLU A 788 -23.83 78.54 -74.12
C GLU A 788 -23.35 79.83 -74.81
N VAL A 789 -22.44 79.72 -75.77
CA VAL A 789 -22.04 80.84 -76.63
C VAL A 789 -22.88 80.81 -77.91
N LYS A 790 -23.56 81.91 -78.20
CA LYS A 790 -24.47 82.03 -79.34
C LYS A 790 -23.71 82.50 -80.58
N PHE A 791 -23.84 81.78 -81.68
CA PHE A 791 -23.39 82.17 -83.00
C PHE A 791 -24.58 82.34 -83.95
N PRO A 792 -24.43 83.09 -85.05
CA PRO A 792 -25.38 83.08 -86.16
C PRO A 792 -25.62 81.66 -86.67
N GLY A 793 -26.78 81.08 -86.31
CA GLY A 793 -27.24 79.77 -86.79
C GLY A 793 -27.04 78.58 -85.85
N PHE A 794 -26.27 78.70 -84.75
CA PHE A 794 -26.11 77.62 -83.75
C PHE A 794 -25.60 78.17 -82.40
N ASN A 795 -25.70 77.36 -81.34
CA ASN A 795 -25.13 77.66 -80.02
C ASN A 795 -24.08 76.59 -79.69
N ALA A 796 -22.96 77.00 -79.09
CA ALA A 796 -21.94 76.10 -78.58
C ALA A 796 -22.05 76.02 -77.05
N SER A 797 -22.22 74.82 -76.48
CA SER A 797 -22.39 74.63 -75.03
C SER A 797 -21.17 74.02 -74.35
N TYR A 798 -20.78 74.57 -73.20
CA TYR A 798 -19.80 74.04 -72.26
C TYR A 798 -20.46 73.85 -70.89
N THR A 799 -20.26 72.69 -70.25
CA THR A 799 -20.95 72.32 -69.01
C THR A 799 -19.96 71.95 -67.89
N TYR A 800 -20.16 72.51 -66.71
CA TYR A 800 -19.53 72.09 -65.46
C TYR A 800 -20.49 71.15 -64.72
N GLU A 801 -20.00 70.01 -64.23
CA GLU A 801 -20.81 68.96 -63.61
C GLU A 801 -20.34 68.64 -62.18
N GLY A 802 -21.26 68.26 -61.31
CA GLY A 802 -21.00 67.92 -59.90
C GLY A 802 -21.26 69.06 -58.91
N ASP A 803 -21.13 68.76 -57.61
CA ASP A 803 -21.42 69.74 -56.54
C ASP A 803 -20.48 70.97 -56.56
N SER A 804 -19.33 70.86 -57.21
CA SER A 804 -18.34 71.93 -57.42
C SER A 804 -18.60 72.79 -58.64
N ALA A 805 -19.58 72.45 -59.49
CA ALA A 805 -19.76 73.06 -60.82
C ALA A 805 -19.86 74.60 -60.80
N TRP A 806 -20.53 75.16 -59.79
CA TRP A 806 -20.68 76.62 -59.62
C TRP A 806 -19.43 77.29 -59.02
N PRO A 807 -18.84 76.80 -57.92
CA PRO A 807 -17.52 77.22 -57.47
C PRO A 807 -16.44 77.19 -58.57
N ASP A 808 -16.37 76.11 -59.36
CA ASP A 808 -15.37 75.94 -60.42
C ASP A 808 -15.57 76.98 -61.53
N PHE A 809 -16.81 77.22 -61.95
CA PHE A 809 -17.14 78.29 -62.88
C PHE A 809 -16.74 79.67 -62.34
N LEU A 810 -17.03 79.97 -61.07
CA LEU A 810 -16.69 81.26 -60.47
C LEU A 810 -15.17 81.46 -60.32
N ASP A 811 -14.41 80.40 -60.09
CA ASP A 811 -12.95 80.43 -60.03
C ASP A 811 -12.34 80.65 -61.42
N GLU A 812 -12.84 79.95 -62.45
CA GLU A 812 -12.37 80.10 -63.82
C GLU A 812 -12.58 81.52 -64.36
N PHE A 813 -13.72 82.14 -64.04
CA PHE A 813 -14.04 83.52 -64.45
C PHE A 813 -13.65 84.60 -63.41
N SER A 814 -12.85 84.25 -62.40
CA SER A 814 -12.45 85.16 -61.31
C SER A 814 -11.78 86.45 -61.77
N HIS A 815 -11.07 86.40 -62.90
CA HIS A 815 -10.35 87.54 -63.49
C HIS A 815 -11.23 88.41 -64.42
N GLY A 816 -12.48 87.98 -64.65
CA GLY A 816 -13.45 88.69 -65.48
C GLY A 816 -13.58 88.17 -66.91
N ASP A 817 -12.67 87.31 -67.34
CA ASP A 817 -12.67 86.66 -68.64
C ASP A 817 -12.05 85.26 -68.59
N ALA A 818 -12.53 84.37 -69.45
CA ALA A 818 -11.97 83.03 -69.64
C ALA A 818 -11.85 82.74 -71.14
N LEU A 819 -10.69 82.19 -71.51
CA LEU A 819 -10.41 81.75 -72.87
C LEU A 819 -10.72 80.25 -72.97
N LEU A 820 -11.91 79.92 -73.45
CA LEU A 820 -12.41 78.55 -73.54
C LEU A 820 -11.84 77.84 -74.79
N ASP A 821 -11.33 76.62 -74.62
CA ASP A 821 -10.86 75.81 -75.75
C ASP A 821 -12.06 75.23 -76.49
N VAL A 822 -11.92 75.05 -77.81
CA VAL A 822 -13.01 74.51 -78.63
C VAL A 822 -13.34 73.05 -78.27
N GLN A 823 -12.39 72.30 -77.70
CA GLN A 823 -12.64 70.93 -77.22
C GLN A 823 -13.62 70.86 -76.04
N ASP A 824 -13.74 71.93 -75.26
CA ASP A 824 -14.61 71.98 -74.08
C ASP A 824 -16.09 72.14 -74.46
N PHE A 825 -16.40 72.55 -75.71
CA PHE A 825 -17.77 72.74 -76.20
C PHE A 825 -18.46 71.44 -76.66
N GLU A 826 -18.07 70.30 -76.09
CA GLU A 826 -18.66 68.97 -76.31
C GLU A 826 -19.09 68.70 -77.77
N GLU A 827 -20.39 68.70 -78.04
CA GLU A 827 -21.01 68.39 -79.35
C GLU A 827 -20.73 69.44 -80.44
N ASN A 828 -20.30 70.65 -80.07
CA ASN A 828 -20.10 71.78 -80.96
C ASN A 828 -18.62 72.04 -81.31
N ALA A 829 -17.69 71.22 -80.83
CA ALA A 829 -16.26 71.34 -81.10
C ALA A 829 -15.93 71.26 -82.61
N ALA A 830 -16.45 70.26 -83.32
CA ALA A 830 -16.14 70.04 -84.75
C ALA A 830 -16.64 71.17 -85.67
N PRO A 831 -17.89 71.68 -85.54
CA PRO A 831 -18.35 72.87 -86.28
C PRO A 831 -17.51 74.12 -86.04
N LEU A 832 -17.07 74.37 -84.80
CA LEU A 832 -16.27 75.54 -84.44
C LEU A 832 -14.87 75.50 -85.08
N VAL A 833 -14.21 74.33 -85.08
CA VAL A 833 -12.90 74.15 -85.75
C VAL A 833 -13.01 74.41 -87.27
N GLN A 834 -14.09 73.95 -87.92
CA GLN A 834 -14.31 74.18 -89.36
C GLN A 834 -14.48 75.68 -89.72
N LEU A 835 -14.94 76.50 -88.77
CA LEU A 835 -15.09 77.95 -88.91
C LEU A 835 -13.81 78.73 -88.58
N ASN A 836 -12.70 78.02 -88.35
CA ASN A 836 -11.39 78.55 -87.94
C ASN A 836 -11.43 79.24 -86.57
N ILE A 837 -12.34 78.81 -85.69
CA ILE A 837 -12.39 79.22 -84.28
C ILE A 837 -11.64 78.15 -83.49
N LYS A 838 -10.64 78.56 -82.70
CA LYS A 838 -9.85 77.66 -81.83
C LYS A 838 -10.08 77.91 -80.35
N HIS A 839 -10.41 79.15 -80.00
CA HIS A 839 -10.74 79.56 -78.65
C HIS A 839 -11.87 80.58 -78.69
N VAL A 840 -12.67 80.61 -77.65
CA VAL A 840 -13.73 81.62 -77.46
C VAL A 840 -13.45 82.35 -76.16
N LEU A 841 -13.23 83.66 -76.26
CA LEU A 841 -13.01 84.52 -75.10
C LEU A 841 -14.37 85.04 -74.59
N VAL A 842 -14.83 84.47 -73.48
CA VAL A 842 -16.06 84.84 -72.79
C VAL A 842 -15.72 85.74 -71.62
N ARG A 843 -16.53 86.77 -71.38
CA ARG A 843 -16.28 87.78 -70.34
C ARG A 843 -17.49 87.95 -69.43
N PHE A 844 -17.25 87.86 -68.13
CA PHE A 844 -18.25 88.06 -67.09
C PHE A 844 -17.65 88.91 -65.98
N GLN A 845 -18.30 90.01 -65.63
CA GLN A 845 -17.95 90.76 -64.44
C GLN A 845 -18.70 90.19 -63.24
N ILE A 846 -17.98 89.47 -62.39
CA ILE A 846 -18.52 88.82 -61.18
C ILE A 846 -18.38 89.77 -59.99
N LYS A 847 -19.49 90.10 -59.34
CA LYS A 847 -19.48 90.87 -58.10
C LYS A 847 -19.43 89.92 -56.90
N THR A 848 -18.26 89.85 -56.27
CA THR A 848 -17.94 89.14 -55.00
C THR A 848 -18.33 87.66 -54.97
N SER A 849 -17.35 86.77 -55.18
CA SER A 849 -17.50 85.30 -55.09
C SER A 849 -16.85 84.67 -53.85
N GLN A 850 -15.99 85.40 -53.11
CA GLN A 850 -15.18 84.82 -52.02
C GLN A 850 -15.98 84.12 -50.89
N PRO A 851 -17.08 84.69 -50.36
CA PRO A 851 -17.85 84.02 -49.30
C PRO A 851 -18.47 82.69 -49.74
N LEU A 852 -18.74 82.54 -51.04
CA LEU A 852 -19.24 81.31 -51.63
C LEU A 852 -18.12 80.27 -51.73
N GLN A 853 -16.93 80.68 -52.17
CA GLN A 853 -15.77 79.79 -52.25
C GLN A 853 -15.39 79.24 -50.87
N ASP A 854 -15.41 80.10 -49.83
CA ASP A 854 -15.15 79.67 -48.45
C ASP A 854 -16.23 78.70 -47.95
N ALA A 855 -17.49 78.92 -48.33
CA ALA A 855 -18.60 78.03 -47.99
C ALA A 855 -18.53 76.67 -48.68
N TRP A 856 -18.10 76.64 -49.95
CA TRP A 856 -17.83 75.41 -50.69
C TRP A 856 -16.74 74.58 -50.01
N LEU A 857 -15.59 75.18 -49.71
CA LEU A 857 -14.48 74.49 -49.02
C LEU A 857 -14.91 73.96 -47.65
N ALA A 858 -15.71 74.72 -46.92
CA ALA A 858 -16.26 74.29 -45.63
C ALA A 858 -17.19 73.08 -45.79
N TRP A 859 -18.13 73.10 -46.75
CA TRP A 859 -19.05 72.00 -47.01
C TRP A 859 -18.31 70.75 -47.49
N GLN A 860 -17.38 70.88 -48.44
CA GLN A 860 -16.59 69.77 -48.97
C GLN A 860 -15.79 69.06 -47.85
N SER A 861 -15.09 69.82 -47.02
CA SER A 861 -14.33 69.25 -45.89
C SER A 861 -15.21 68.48 -44.90
N GLN A 862 -16.46 68.92 -44.70
CA GLN A 862 -17.41 68.22 -43.83
C GLN A 862 -17.93 66.93 -44.46
N ASN A 863 -18.24 66.96 -45.76
CA ASN A 863 -18.74 65.81 -46.51
C ASN A 863 -17.70 64.67 -46.55
N ASP A 864 -16.42 65.01 -46.77
CA ASP A 864 -15.32 64.04 -46.76
C ASP A 864 -15.15 63.35 -45.39
N GLN A 865 -15.31 64.10 -44.29
CA GLN A 865 -15.26 63.54 -42.93
C GLN A 865 -16.41 62.56 -42.67
N LEU A 866 -17.60 62.84 -43.18
CA LEU A 866 -18.76 61.96 -43.04
C LEU A 866 -18.57 60.64 -43.79
N ILE A 867 -18.05 60.69 -45.02
CA ILE A 867 -17.74 59.49 -45.81
C ILE A 867 -16.74 58.61 -45.05
N GLN A 868 -15.63 59.18 -44.57
CA GLN A 868 -14.61 58.43 -43.82
C GLN A 868 -15.15 57.75 -42.56
N LEU A 869 -15.96 58.45 -41.76
CA LEU A 869 -16.54 57.86 -40.55
C LEU A 869 -17.57 56.76 -40.88
N SER A 870 -18.33 56.90 -41.96
CA SER A 870 -19.28 55.87 -42.39
C SER A 870 -18.59 54.58 -42.84
N GLU A 871 -17.44 54.66 -43.51
CA GLU A 871 -16.63 53.49 -43.88
C GLU A 871 -16.05 52.79 -42.64
N GLN A 872 -15.55 53.56 -41.67
CA GLN A 872 -15.08 53.02 -40.39
C GLN A 872 -16.19 52.28 -39.62
N GLN A 873 -17.42 52.80 -39.68
CA GLN A 873 -18.59 52.15 -39.07
C GLN A 873 -18.82 50.77 -39.68
N GLN A 874 -18.82 50.65 -41.01
CA GLN A 874 -19.08 49.39 -41.71
C GLN A 874 -18.03 48.33 -41.38
N LEU A 875 -16.75 48.70 -41.39
CA LEU A 875 -15.65 47.79 -41.04
C LEU A 875 -15.76 47.29 -39.59
N LEU A 876 -16.11 48.17 -38.65
CA LEU A 876 -16.24 47.81 -37.24
C LEU A 876 -17.45 46.88 -37.01
N VAL A 877 -18.55 47.10 -37.72
CA VAL A 877 -19.74 46.21 -37.69
C VAL A 877 -19.39 44.82 -38.22
N GLU A 878 -18.67 44.73 -39.34
CA GLU A 878 -18.27 43.46 -39.93
C GLU A 878 -17.34 42.66 -38.99
N GLN A 879 -16.37 43.32 -38.37
CA GLN A 879 -15.48 42.72 -37.37
C GLN A 879 -16.23 42.20 -36.13
N THR A 880 -17.20 42.96 -35.64
CA THR A 880 -18.00 42.61 -34.44
C THR A 880 -18.91 41.41 -34.69
N GLN A 881 -19.44 41.25 -35.91
CA GLN A 881 -20.29 40.10 -36.27
C GLN A 881 -19.52 38.76 -36.32
N THR A 882 -18.27 38.76 -36.78
CA THR A 882 -17.41 37.55 -36.76
C THR A 882 -17.01 37.08 -35.37
N GLN A 883 -17.08 37.96 -34.36
CA GLN A 883 -16.66 37.67 -32.98
C GLN A 883 -17.82 37.20 -32.08
N GLN A 884 -19.05 37.10 -32.60
CA GLN A 884 -20.17 36.57 -31.80
C GLN A 884 -20.07 35.05 -31.59
N PRO A 885 -20.09 34.56 -30.33
CA PRO A 885 -19.87 33.15 -30.00
C PRO A 885 -20.94 32.18 -30.54
N ALA A 886 -22.11 32.66 -30.96
CA ALA A 886 -23.17 31.84 -31.55
C ALA A 886 -22.79 31.24 -32.94
N SER A 887 -21.75 31.76 -33.61
CA SER A 887 -21.34 31.31 -34.95
C SER A 887 -20.66 29.92 -34.95
N ALA A 888 -20.02 29.50 -33.85
CA ALA A 888 -19.22 28.27 -33.78
C ALA A 888 -20.05 26.97 -33.80
N LEU A 889 -21.32 27.02 -33.37
CA LEU A 889 -22.24 25.88 -33.32
C LEU A 889 -23.29 25.88 -34.43
N ARG A 890 -23.26 26.83 -35.37
CA ARG A 890 -24.18 26.84 -36.52
C ARG A 890 -24.11 25.51 -37.27
N GLY A 891 -25.23 24.77 -37.32
CA GLY A 891 -25.32 23.46 -37.97
C GLY A 891 -24.79 22.27 -37.18
N LYS A 892 -24.32 22.44 -35.93
CA LYS A 892 -23.64 21.39 -35.14
C LYS A 892 -24.40 20.95 -33.88
N LEU A 893 -25.67 21.31 -33.72
CA LEU A 893 -26.50 20.91 -32.56
C LEU A 893 -26.58 19.38 -32.37
N SER A 894 -26.50 18.60 -33.46
CA SER A 894 -26.48 17.13 -33.43
C SER A 894 -25.19 16.51 -32.88
N THR A 895 -24.12 17.30 -32.72
CA THR A 895 -22.82 16.83 -32.24
C THR A 895 -22.67 16.87 -30.71
N LEU A 896 -23.68 17.40 -30.01
CA LEU A 896 -23.70 17.42 -28.54
C LEU A 896 -23.71 15.98 -27.99
N PRO A 897 -22.87 15.66 -26.99
CA PRO A 897 -22.80 14.33 -26.42
C PRO A 897 -24.08 14.06 -25.65
N GLU A 898 -24.54 12.82 -25.80
CA GLU A 898 -25.62 12.34 -24.94
C GLU A 898 -25.18 12.30 -23.48
N ASN A 899 -23.93 11.89 -23.20
CA ASN A 899 -23.39 11.81 -21.84
C ASN A 899 -22.08 12.59 -21.68
N THR A 900 -21.93 13.30 -20.55
CA THR A 900 -20.70 14.05 -20.22
C THR A 900 -19.63 13.20 -19.55
N ALA A 901 -20.02 12.10 -18.91
CA ALA A 901 -19.13 11.20 -18.18
C ALA A 901 -19.57 9.74 -18.29
N GLU A 902 -18.64 8.81 -18.10
CA GLU A 902 -18.94 7.38 -17.98
C GLU A 902 -19.35 7.05 -16.55
N CYS A 903 -20.60 6.59 -16.38
CA CYS A 903 -21.12 6.12 -15.11
C CYS A 903 -20.97 4.62 -15.00
N ARG A 904 -20.04 4.17 -14.15
CA ARG A 904 -19.79 2.75 -13.87
C ARG A 904 -20.02 2.40 -12.41
#